data_AF-A0A9D1FLP4-F1
#
_entry.id   AF-A0A9D1FLP4-F1
#
_cell.length_a   1.000
_cell.length_b   1.000
_cell.length_c   1.000
_cell.angle_alpha   90.00
_cell.angle_beta   90.00
_cell.angle_gamma   90.00
#
_symmetry.space_group_name_H-M   'P 1'
#
loop_
_entity.id
_entity.type
_entity.pdbx_description
1 polymer ?
#
loop_
_entity_poly.entity_id
_entity_poly.type
_entity_poly.pdbx_seq_one_letter_code
_entity_poly.pdbx_strand_id
1 'polypeptide(L)'
;MKDTIESYHVRVTKPGKSDVGSMPLGNGDICANVWVEQNGDICLYLSKADAWSEHLRLLKLGKLRVRLTPAPVAAEQFHQELSLKDGMLHIHFEDSQVNIRVWIDAKHPAAHVEISCGDEHTIMVTAEPWRTQPKLLEGMECHSSYLMYGSPEPVWESADVLLTNQTDAIGWYHRNETSSWRKTMDLQSLSELAGRQTDPLLHRTFGVYLTGQGMTRVNDTALTGENSTNYHIICTAYTAQTDSAEEWIKQIQKISAEVEKLDMAKVYEAHRDWWKNFWENSYIFVGNEQQGETVTRGYILQRYLNGCAGRGCYPIKFNGSLFTMEIPENSAGETFHFDPDYRRWGGPYWFQNTRLTYWPMLAAGDFELMQPFFQMYRDALPLAKYRTQAYYGHSGAFFSETMCFWGTYANQDYGWDRDNKEIGLTDNPYVRFYWSGSLELCVMMLEYAKYHRDPQFIQETLLPIATAVLEFYERHYPRDDAGKIRFAPAASLETWHHVENPLPEIVGVRTVAEGLLELLGNDLDGNLAARFQQLVNDLPPVPMGEENCRRFLLPAEKVMDTHPANTENPELYAVFPYPLYGIGKPNLDVGLETYRRRQVKDSRGWRQDAVQAACLGLTDQAREYVVQNFSDVSPDYAFPAFWGPNFDWVPDQDHGNVASLALQKMLIQQDQEKIYLLPAWPREWDVKFRLRAYGNTVVEGSVANGKLEELAVTPSSREKDVINMWEYNP
;
A
#
# COMPACT_ATOMS: atom_id res chain seq x y z
N MET A 1 27.75 -2.47 14.12
CA MET A 1 26.44 -2.41 13.44
C MET A 1 26.63 -1.77 12.07
N LYS A 2 25.92 -2.23 11.01
CA LYS A 2 25.82 -1.48 9.75
C LYS A 2 24.71 -0.44 9.94
N ASP A 3 25.03 0.84 9.89
CA ASP A 3 24.11 1.93 10.24
C ASP A 3 23.94 2.98 9.13
N THR A 4 24.15 2.55 7.87
CA THR A 4 24.00 3.36 6.67
C THR A 4 23.12 2.65 5.65
N ILE A 5 22.40 3.41 4.82
CA ILE A 5 21.54 2.85 3.76
C ILE A 5 22.38 2.10 2.70
N GLU A 6 23.58 2.58 2.42
CA GLU A 6 24.54 2.00 1.46
C GLU A 6 24.95 0.57 1.80
N SER A 7 24.95 0.26 3.11
CA SER A 7 25.26 -1.08 3.61
C SER A 7 24.20 -2.12 3.19
N TYR A 8 23.03 -1.67 2.75
CA TYR A 8 21.89 -2.49 2.37
C TYR A 8 21.52 -2.40 0.88
N HIS A 9 22.37 -1.77 0.04
CA HIS A 9 22.24 -1.84 -1.41
C HIS A 9 22.11 -3.31 -1.87
N VAL A 10 21.19 -3.55 -2.82
CA VAL A 10 20.95 -4.89 -3.34
C VAL A 10 21.85 -5.11 -4.54
N ARG A 11 22.70 -6.15 -4.47
CA ARG A 11 23.71 -6.44 -5.49
C ARG A 11 23.51 -7.85 -6.04
N VAL A 12 23.57 -7.98 -7.36
CA VAL A 12 23.61 -9.27 -8.05
C VAL A 12 24.77 -9.29 -9.04
N THR A 13 25.46 -10.43 -9.12
CA THR A 13 26.65 -10.62 -9.97
C THR A 13 26.39 -11.57 -11.14
N LYS A 14 25.12 -11.90 -11.38
CA LYS A 14 24.69 -12.71 -12.51
C LYS A 14 23.41 -12.09 -13.09
N PRO A 15 23.25 -12.07 -14.42
CA PRO A 15 21.99 -11.69 -15.04
C PRO A 15 20.83 -12.57 -14.53
N GLY A 16 19.62 -12.01 -14.55
CA GLY A 16 18.40 -12.70 -14.18
C GLY A 16 18.07 -13.84 -15.15
N LYS A 17 17.20 -14.76 -14.70
CA LYS A 17 16.62 -15.80 -15.58
C LYS A 17 15.44 -15.24 -16.38
N SER A 18 14.62 -14.43 -15.73
CA SER A 18 13.48 -13.68 -16.28
C SER A 18 13.30 -12.39 -15.48
N ASP A 19 12.15 -11.77 -15.61
CA ASP A 19 11.65 -10.67 -14.78
C ASP A 19 11.64 -10.93 -13.26
N VAL A 20 11.63 -12.18 -12.79
CA VAL A 20 11.86 -12.50 -11.35
C VAL A 20 13.24 -12.04 -10.86
N GLY A 21 14.19 -11.86 -11.79
CA GLY A 21 15.51 -11.27 -11.54
C GLY A 21 15.51 -9.74 -11.47
N SER A 22 14.34 -9.09 -11.47
CA SER A 22 14.22 -7.64 -11.53
C SER A 22 14.46 -6.93 -10.21
N MET A 23 14.90 -5.68 -10.33
CA MET A 23 15.02 -4.71 -9.24
C MET A 23 13.94 -3.64 -9.38
N PRO A 24 13.31 -3.20 -8.27
CA PRO A 24 12.31 -2.15 -8.28
C PRO A 24 12.93 -0.75 -8.33
N LEU A 25 12.41 0.09 -9.21
CA LEU A 25 12.63 1.54 -9.23
C LEU A 25 11.28 2.26 -9.26
N GLY A 26 11.19 3.44 -8.68
CA GLY A 26 9.96 4.22 -8.76
C GLY A 26 10.10 5.63 -8.20
N ASN A 27 9.17 6.50 -8.59
CA ASN A 27 9.08 7.86 -8.06
C ASN A 27 7.82 8.08 -7.22
N GLY A 28 7.11 7.02 -6.85
CA GLY A 28 5.84 7.08 -6.15
C GLY A 28 4.62 6.99 -7.08
N ASP A 29 4.76 7.27 -8.37
CA ASP A 29 3.68 7.18 -9.36
C ASP A 29 4.03 6.22 -10.50
N ILE A 30 5.18 6.43 -11.14
CA ILE A 30 5.76 5.55 -12.14
C ILE A 30 6.73 4.59 -11.46
N CYS A 31 6.71 3.34 -11.89
CA CYS A 31 7.63 2.30 -11.42
C CYS A 31 8.22 1.52 -12.58
N ALA A 32 9.35 0.87 -12.32
CA ALA A 32 9.92 -0.11 -13.21
C ALA A 32 10.43 -1.36 -12.48
N ASN A 33 10.15 -2.54 -13.05
CA ASN A 33 10.93 -3.75 -12.81
C ASN A 33 12.06 -3.78 -13.82
N VAL A 34 13.33 -3.76 -13.40
CA VAL A 34 14.48 -3.73 -14.32
C VAL A 34 15.41 -4.92 -14.10
N TRP A 35 15.75 -5.63 -15.16
CA TRP A 35 16.66 -6.79 -15.12
C TRP A 35 17.53 -6.87 -16.37
N VAL A 36 18.54 -7.73 -16.31
CA VAL A 36 19.39 -8.09 -17.45
C VAL A 36 19.19 -9.57 -17.75
N GLU A 37 18.98 -9.89 -19.02
CA GLU A 37 18.89 -11.28 -19.50
C GLU A 37 20.28 -11.85 -19.81
N GLN A 38 20.40 -13.18 -19.92
CA GLN A 38 21.67 -13.86 -20.14
C GLN A 38 22.41 -13.44 -21.43
N ASN A 39 21.69 -12.88 -22.39
CA ASN A 39 22.25 -12.37 -23.64
C ASN A 39 22.78 -10.92 -23.53
N GLY A 40 22.74 -10.31 -22.33
CA GLY A 40 23.18 -8.94 -22.07
C GLY A 40 22.14 -7.86 -22.34
N ASP A 41 20.94 -8.23 -22.82
CA ASP A 41 19.86 -7.27 -23.03
C ASP A 41 19.31 -6.76 -21.69
N ILE A 42 19.05 -5.46 -21.59
CA ILE A 42 18.38 -4.85 -20.45
C ILE A 42 16.89 -4.84 -20.73
N CYS A 43 16.08 -5.29 -19.78
CA CYS A 43 14.63 -5.32 -19.88
C CYS A 43 13.99 -4.52 -18.76
N LEU A 44 12.89 -3.83 -19.09
CA LEU A 44 12.11 -3.05 -18.14
C LEU A 44 10.62 -3.32 -18.33
N TYR A 45 9.88 -3.60 -17.27
CA TYR A 45 8.44 -3.37 -17.25
C TYR A 45 8.16 -2.01 -16.65
N LEU A 46 7.44 -1.15 -17.37
CA LEU A 46 6.98 0.15 -16.87
C LEU A 46 5.58 0.01 -16.28
N SER A 47 5.31 0.70 -15.18
CA SER A 47 4.02 0.72 -14.48
C SER A 47 3.67 2.14 -14.06
N LYS A 48 2.38 2.42 -13.85
CA LYS A 48 1.90 3.67 -13.28
C LYS A 48 0.72 3.42 -12.34
N ALA A 49 0.60 4.23 -11.28
CA ALA A 49 -0.41 4.07 -10.24
C ALA A 49 -1.87 4.22 -10.71
N ASP A 50 -2.11 4.79 -11.90
CA ASP A 50 -3.43 5.13 -12.42
C ASP A 50 -3.75 4.50 -13.80
N ALA A 51 -2.98 3.47 -14.22
CA ALA A 51 -3.14 2.71 -15.45
C ALA A 51 -4.31 1.68 -15.37
N TRP A 52 -5.50 2.19 -15.06
CA TRP A 52 -6.71 1.39 -14.86
C TRP A 52 -7.43 1.08 -16.18
N SER A 53 -7.60 -0.21 -16.49
CA SER A 53 -8.36 -0.67 -17.66
C SER A 53 -9.88 -0.50 -17.49
N GLU A 54 -10.63 -0.74 -18.57
CA GLU A 54 -12.10 -0.71 -18.63
C GLU A 54 -12.78 -1.61 -17.59
N HIS A 55 -12.09 -2.62 -17.08
CA HIS A 55 -12.57 -3.59 -16.09
C HIS A 55 -11.84 -3.49 -14.75
N LEU A 56 -11.31 -2.32 -14.41
CA LEU A 56 -10.60 -2.06 -13.16
C LEU A 56 -9.44 -3.06 -12.94
N ARG A 57 -8.63 -3.32 -13.97
CA ARG A 57 -7.31 -3.97 -13.81
C ARG A 57 -6.24 -2.89 -13.79
N LEU A 58 -5.26 -2.99 -12.89
CA LEU A 58 -4.10 -2.10 -12.89
C LEU A 58 -3.01 -2.70 -13.78
N LEU A 59 -2.95 -2.24 -15.02
CA LEU A 59 -2.07 -2.78 -16.05
C LEU A 59 -0.66 -2.18 -15.96
N LYS A 60 0.34 -2.95 -16.40
CA LYS A 60 1.63 -2.40 -16.78
C LYS A 60 1.47 -1.51 -18.00
N LEU A 61 2.29 -0.49 -18.11
CA LEU A 61 2.37 0.33 -19.30
C LEU A 61 2.97 -0.44 -20.48
N GLY A 62 3.92 -1.35 -20.26
CA GLY A 62 4.52 -2.15 -21.32
C GLY A 62 5.93 -2.64 -20.97
N LYS A 63 6.55 -3.36 -21.91
CA LYS A 63 7.92 -3.89 -21.78
C LYS A 63 8.83 -3.18 -22.75
N LEU A 64 10.01 -2.82 -22.27
CA LEU A 64 11.11 -2.30 -23.08
C LEU A 64 12.28 -3.26 -23.03
N ARG A 65 12.95 -3.41 -24.17
CA ARG A 65 14.23 -4.11 -24.32
C ARG A 65 15.26 -3.16 -24.90
N VAL A 66 16.43 -3.11 -24.28
CA VAL A 66 17.59 -2.37 -24.77
C VAL A 66 18.70 -3.36 -25.10
N ARG A 67 19.14 -3.36 -26.35
CA ARG A 67 20.20 -4.23 -26.87
C ARG A 67 21.36 -3.38 -27.38
N LEU A 68 22.57 -3.78 -27.03
CA LEU A 68 23.80 -3.24 -27.60
C LEU A 68 24.41 -4.24 -28.58
N THR A 69 25.04 -3.74 -29.64
CA THR A 69 25.80 -4.54 -30.61
C THR A 69 27.18 -3.90 -30.79
N PRO A 70 28.29 -4.62 -30.51
CA PRO A 70 28.34 -6.00 -29.97
C PRO A 70 27.67 -6.11 -28.59
N ALA A 71 27.12 -7.28 -28.27
CA ALA A 71 26.46 -7.50 -26.99
C ALA A 71 27.52 -7.51 -25.87
N PRO A 72 27.27 -6.86 -24.71
CA PRO A 72 28.17 -6.94 -23.58
C PRO A 72 28.18 -8.37 -23.04
N VAL A 73 29.37 -8.95 -22.87
CA VAL A 73 29.52 -10.34 -22.43
C VAL A 73 29.26 -10.41 -20.93
N ALA A 74 28.22 -11.12 -20.51
CA ALA A 74 27.84 -11.24 -19.09
C ALA A 74 28.69 -12.25 -18.29
N ALA A 75 29.78 -12.79 -18.85
CA ALA A 75 30.57 -13.84 -18.22
C ALA A 75 31.54 -13.27 -17.16
N GLU A 76 31.43 -13.78 -15.94
CA GLU A 76 32.29 -13.56 -14.76
C GLU A 76 32.48 -12.11 -14.22
N GLN A 77 32.16 -11.05 -14.97
CA GLN A 77 32.35 -9.65 -14.54
C GLN A 77 31.11 -8.74 -14.77
N PHE A 78 29.92 -9.31 -14.63
CA PHE A 78 28.66 -8.55 -14.57
C PHE A 78 28.39 -8.09 -13.13
N HIS A 79 27.98 -6.83 -12.97
CA HIS A 79 27.52 -6.29 -11.70
C HIS A 79 26.25 -5.47 -11.87
N GLN A 80 25.23 -5.75 -11.07
CA GLN A 80 24.03 -4.94 -10.97
C GLN A 80 23.79 -4.57 -9.51
N GLU A 81 23.73 -3.26 -9.22
CA GLU A 81 23.51 -2.70 -7.90
C GLU A 81 22.32 -1.76 -7.90
N LEU A 82 21.33 -2.04 -7.06
CA LEU A 82 20.29 -1.09 -6.70
C LEU A 82 20.81 -0.21 -5.55
N SER A 83 21.13 1.05 -5.87
CA SER A 83 21.41 2.09 -4.89
C SER A 83 20.12 2.55 -4.25
N LEU A 84 19.85 2.09 -3.03
CA LEU A 84 18.68 2.51 -2.25
C LEU A 84 18.80 3.98 -1.83
N LYS A 85 20.03 4.44 -1.57
CA LYS A 85 20.31 5.82 -1.16
C LYS A 85 19.86 6.84 -2.19
N ASP A 86 20.10 6.55 -3.47
CA ASP A 86 19.81 7.46 -4.57
C ASP A 86 18.61 7.00 -5.41
N GLY A 87 18.03 5.82 -5.14
CA GLY A 87 16.93 5.23 -5.93
C GLY A 87 17.29 5.02 -7.40
N MET A 88 18.48 4.45 -7.65
CA MET A 88 19.03 4.22 -8.98
C MET A 88 19.54 2.80 -9.12
N LEU A 89 19.36 2.22 -10.30
CA LEU A 89 19.99 0.95 -10.66
C LEU A 89 21.25 1.24 -11.48
N HIS A 90 22.36 0.67 -11.06
CA HIS A 90 23.63 0.69 -11.77
C HIS A 90 23.91 -0.70 -12.30
N ILE A 91 24.18 -0.81 -13.60
CA ILE A 91 24.55 -2.06 -14.25
C ILE A 91 25.91 -1.84 -14.92
N HIS A 92 26.84 -2.74 -14.65
CA HIS A 92 28.20 -2.66 -15.15
C HIS A 92 28.61 -3.99 -15.78
N PHE A 93 29.24 -3.90 -16.95
CA PHE A 93 29.93 -4.98 -17.62
C PHE A 93 31.39 -4.56 -17.76
N GLU A 94 32.26 -5.09 -16.90
CA GLU A 94 33.66 -4.62 -16.77
C GLU A 94 34.44 -4.79 -18.09
N ASP A 95 34.42 -6.00 -18.67
CA ASP A 95 35.18 -6.33 -19.89
C ASP A 95 34.79 -5.46 -21.10
N SER A 96 33.49 -5.23 -21.31
CA SER A 96 33.00 -4.37 -22.39
C SER A 96 32.98 -2.88 -22.02
N GLN A 97 33.39 -2.53 -20.80
CA GLN A 97 33.35 -1.17 -20.26
C GLN A 97 31.99 -0.49 -20.45
N VAL A 98 30.91 -1.25 -20.27
CA VAL A 98 29.53 -0.74 -20.41
C VAL A 98 29.00 -0.39 -19.03
N ASN A 99 28.58 0.85 -18.87
CA ASN A 99 27.97 1.40 -17.67
C ASN A 99 26.56 1.86 -18.00
N ILE A 100 25.57 1.31 -17.31
CA ILE A 100 24.18 1.71 -17.46
C ILE A 100 23.67 2.22 -16.12
N ARG A 101 22.93 3.32 -16.17
CA ARG A 101 22.18 3.86 -15.05
C ARG A 101 20.70 3.96 -15.42
N VAL A 102 19.84 3.38 -14.59
CA VAL A 102 18.39 3.43 -14.75
C VAL A 102 17.76 4.05 -13.51
N TRP A 103 16.85 4.99 -13.70
CA TRP A 103 16.15 5.65 -12.60
C TRP A 103 14.82 6.25 -13.07
N ILE A 104 13.89 6.41 -12.13
CA ILE A 104 12.60 7.06 -12.37
C ILE A 104 12.65 8.43 -11.69
N ASP A 105 12.49 9.48 -12.46
CA ASP A 105 12.64 10.86 -11.99
C ASP A 105 11.67 11.17 -10.85
N ALA A 106 12.20 11.58 -9.68
CA ALA A 106 11.41 11.91 -8.50
C ALA A 106 10.44 13.09 -8.70
N LYS A 107 10.60 13.91 -9.74
CA LYS A 107 9.86 15.18 -9.95
C LYS A 107 9.12 15.27 -11.29
N HIS A 108 9.46 14.43 -12.27
CA HIS A 108 8.82 14.45 -13.59
C HIS A 108 8.36 13.04 -14.00
N PRO A 109 7.40 12.92 -14.94
CA PRO A 109 6.82 11.64 -15.28
C PRO A 109 7.68 10.85 -16.29
N ALA A 110 8.97 10.65 -15.96
CA ALA A 110 9.95 10.07 -16.86
C ALA A 110 10.81 8.98 -16.22
N ALA A 111 11.04 7.90 -16.96
CA ALA A 111 12.10 6.94 -16.70
C ALA A 111 13.31 7.26 -17.60
N HIS A 112 14.51 7.21 -17.02
CA HIS A 112 15.75 7.47 -17.73
C HIS A 112 16.59 6.20 -17.80
N VAL A 113 17.11 5.88 -18.99
CA VAL A 113 18.15 4.86 -19.20
C VAL A 113 19.35 5.56 -19.84
N GLU A 114 20.43 5.67 -19.08
CA GLU A 114 21.68 6.28 -19.51
C GLU A 114 22.74 5.21 -19.68
N ILE A 115 23.42 5.19 -20.82
CA ILE A 115 24.42 4.18 -21.16
C ILE A 115 25.70 4.89 -21.59
N SER A 116 26.82 4.47 -21.02
CA SER A 116 28.15 4.89 -21.41
C SER A 116 29.03 3.66 -21.67
N CYS A 117 29.69 3.63 -22.83
CA CYS A 117 30.49 2.52 -23.30
C CYS A 117 31.95 2.98 -23.53
N GLY A 118 32.92 2.10 -23.25
CA GLY A 118 34.33 2.36 -23.59
C GLY A 118 34.58 2.40 -25.10
N ASP A 119 33.89 1.54 -25.85
CA ASP A 119 33.95 1.47 -27.31
C ASP A 119 32.60 1.86 -27.95
N GLU A 120 32.62 2.18 -29.25
CA GLU A 120 31.40 2.45 -30.02
C GLU A 120 30.52 1.20 -30.10
N HIS A 121 29.24 1.38 -29.78
CA HIS A 121 28.21 0.36 -29.94
C HIS A 121 27.12 0.86 -30.89
N THR A 122 26.29 -0.05 -31.37
CA THR A 122 24.96 0.26 -31.90
C THR A 122 23.93 -0.13 -30.87
N ILE A 123 22.97 0.75 -30.58
CA ILE A 123 21.87 0.48 -29.67
C ILE A 123 20.58 0.20 -30.45
N MET A 124 19.79 -0.74 -29.96
CA MET A 124 18.40 -0.96 -30.36
C MET A 124 17.52 -0.92 -29.11
N VAL A 125 16.51 -0.05 -29.12
CA VAL A 125 15.50 0.03 -28.06
C VAL A 125 14.17 -0.38 -28.65
N THR A 126 13.58 -1.45 -28.11
CA THR A 126 12.37 -2.07 -28.63
C THR A 126 11.27 -2.11 -27.57
N ALA A 127 10.08 -1.63 -27.90
CA ALA A 127 8.85 -1.92 -27.17
C ALA A 127 8.36 -3.34 -27.52
N GLU A 128 8.11 -4.17 -26.51
CA GLU A 128 7.59 -5.54 -26.65
C GLU A 128 6.14 -5.61 -26.14
N PRO A 129 5.15 -5.16 -26.92
CA PRO A 129 3.75 -5.22 -26.50
C PRO A 129 3.26 -6.67 -26.45
N TRP A 130 2.57 -7.05 -25.38
CA TRP A 130 1.88 -8.36 -25.27
C TRP A 130 0.37 -8.24 -25.47
N ARG A 131 -0.23 -7.08 -25.17
CA ARG A 131 -1.64 -6.78 -25.45
C ARG A 131 -1.82 -6.31 -26.90
N THR A 132 -1.57 -7.20 -27.87
CA THR A 132 -1.58 -6.84 -29.31
C THR A 132 -2.94 -7.01 -29.98
N GLN A 133 -3.88 -7.70 -29.33
CA GLN A 133 -5.25 -7.90 -29.79
C GLN A 133 -6.18 -8.03 -28.58
N PRO A 134 -7.48 -7.75 -28.72
CA PRO A 134 -8.43 -7.94 -27.64
C PRO A 134 -8.39 -9.37 -27.12
N LYS A 135 -8.41 -9.54 -25.79
CA LYS A 135 -8.29 -10.83 -25.11
C LYS A 135 -9.50 -11.07 -24.22
N LEU A 136 -10.06 -12.27 -24.29
CA LEU A 136 -11.08 -12.74 -23.34
C LEU A 136 -10.39 -13.19 -22.06
N LEU A 137 -10.81 -12.66 -20.91
CA LEU A 137 -10.32 -13.10 -19.59
C LEU A 137 -11.15 -14.27 -19.10
N GLU A 138 -10.53 -15.44 -18.96
CA GLU A 138 -11.20 -16.68 -18.59
C GLU A 138 -10.67 -17.25 -17.26
N GLY A 139 -11.54 -18.00 -16.57
CA GLY A 139 -11.17 -18.74 -15.36
C GLY A 139 -10.48 -17.87 -14.31
N MET A 140 -9.30 -18.31 -13.86
CA MET A 140 -8.54 -17.62 -12.82
C MET A 140 -7.94 -16.29 -13.32
N GLU A 141 -7.68 -16.12 -14.62
CA GLU A 141 -7.13 -14.86 -15.13
C GLU A 141 -8.09 -13.68 -14.86
N CYS A 142 -9.39 -13.93 -14.99
CA CYS A 142 -10.44 -12.96 -14.71
C CYS A 142 -10.45 -12.50 -13.24
N HIS A 143 -9.82 -13.24 -12.32
CA HIS A 143 -9.64 -12.81 -10.93
C HIS A 143 -8.75 -11.55 -10.82
N SER A 144 -7.95 -11.23 -11.84
CA SER A 144 -7.24 -9.95 -11.94
C SER A 144 -8.16 -8.77 -12.25
N SER A 145 -9.37 -9.05 -12.74
CA SER A 145 -10.52 -8.13 -12.78
C SER A 145 -11.57 -8.59 -11.77
N TYR A 146 -11.24 -8.57 -10.48
CA TYR A 146 -12.17 -9.05 -9.44
C TYR A 146 -13.53 -8.32 -9.45
N LEU A 147 -13.56 -7.07 -9.93
CA LEU A 147 -14.80 -6.34 -10.20
C LEU A 147 -15.74 -7.11 -11.14
N MET A 148 -15.20 -7.71 -12.20
CA MET A 148 -15.96 -8.42 -13.25
C MET A 148 -15.90 -9.94 -13.11
N TYR A 149 -15.23 -10.47 -12.09
CA TYR A 149 -15.18 -11.89 -11.82
C TYR A 149 -16.60 -12.45 -11.61
N GLY A 150 -16.87 -13.63 -12.18
CA GLY A 150 -18.20 -14.24 -12.17
C GLY A 150 -19.26 -13.53 -13.03
N SER A 151 -18.88 -12.53 -13.84
CA SER A 151 -19.80 -11.82 -14.73
C SER A 151 -20.59 -12.79 -15.63
N PRO A 152 -21.91 -12.57 -15.80
CA PRO A 152 -22.71 -13.35 -16.75
C PRO A 152 -22.38 -13.02 -18.22
N GLU A 153 -21.62 -11.95 -18.45
CA GLU A 153 -21.16 -11.52 -19.76
C GLU A 153 -19.65 -11.73 -19.91
N PRO A 154 -19.17 -12.04 -21.14
CA PRO A 154 -17.74 -12.13 -21.44
C PRO A 154 -16.98 -10.85 -21.07
N VAL A 155 -15.82 -11.01 -20.43
CA VAL A 155 -14.95 -9.90 -20.01
C VAL A 155 -13.79 -9.78 -21.00
N TRP A 156 -13.92 -8.87 -21.95
CA TRP A 156 -12.90 -8.60 -22.97
C TRP A 156 -12.01 -7.43 -22.56
N GLU A 157 -10.70 -7.64 -22.56
CA GLU A 157 -9.71 -6.58 -22.42
C GLU A 157 -9.22 -6.10 -23.80
N SER A 158 -9.14 -4.78 -23.95
CA SER A 158 -8.70 -4.12 -25.16
C SER A 158 -7.20 -4.27 -25.42
N ALA A 159 -6.81 -4.15 -26.69
CA ALA A 159 -5.41 -4.13 -27.10
C ALA A 159 -4.78 -2.74 -26.86
N ASP A 160 -3.46 -2.72 -26.73
CA ASP A 160 -2.68 -1.49 -26.83
C ASP A 160 -2.54 -1.06 -28.31
N VAL A 161 -2.38 0.24 -28.52
CA VAL A 161 -2.25 0.86 -29.84
C VAL A 161 -0.86 1.49 -29.97
N LEU A 162 -0.15 1.14 -31.05
CA LEU A 162 1.14 1.74 -31.40
C LEU A 162 0.95 3.06 -32.16
N LEU A 163 1.83 4.02 -31.91
CA LEU A 163 1.88 5.27 -32.67
C LEU A 163 2.65 5.06 -33.98
N THR A 164 1.98 5.27 -35.12
CA THR A 164 2.49 4.88 -36.45
C THR A 164 3.13 6.01 -37.27
N ASN A 165 3.05 7.27 -36.83
CA ASN A 165 3.53 8.46 -37.58
C ASN A 165 4.57 9.27 -36.78
N GLN A 166 5.59 8.62 -36.26
CA GLN A 166 6.69 9.26 -35.51
C GLN A 166 7.97 9.27 -36.35
N THR A 167 8.89 10.22 -36.10
CA THR A 167 10.17 10.33 -36.84
C THR A 167 11.37 9.83 -36.03
N ASP A 168 11.48 10.29 -34.79
CA ASP A 168 12.60 10.09 -33.87
C ASP A 168 12.13 9.54 -32.50
N ALA A 169 10.90 9.02 -32.47
CA ALA A 169 10.26 8.48 -31.28
C ALA A 169 9.47 7.20 -31.60
N ILE A 170 9.18 6.44 -30.55
CA ILE A 170 8.14 5.41 -30.56
C ILE A 170 7.18 5.70 -29.41
N GLY A 171 5.96 5.20 -29.50
CA GLY A 171 5.00 5.33 -28.41
C GLY A 171 3.84 4.38 -28.58
N TRP A 172 3.16 4.13 -27.49
CA TRP A 172 1.98 3.27 -27.45
C TRP A 172 1.08 3.66 -26.28
N TYR A 173 -0.18 3.28 -26.38
CA TYR A 173 -1.16 3.55 -25.34
C TYR A 173 -2.23 2.47 -25.25
N HIS A 174 -2.82 2.35 -24.08
CA HIS A 174 -4.08 1.68 -23.85
C HIS A 174 -5.18 2.73 -23.71
N ARG A 175 -6.36 2.48 -24.30
CA ARG A 175 -7.50 3.38 -24.19
C ARG A 175 -8.77 2.59 -23.90
N ASN A 176 -9.44 2.97 -22.82
CA ASN A 176 -10.71 2.38 -22.42
C ASN A 176 -11.83 2.89 -23.32
N GLU A 177 -12.13 2.18 -24.41
CA GLU A 177 -13.29 2.45 -25.27
C GLU A 177 -14.61 1.94 -24.68
N THR A 178 -14.53 1.14 -23.62
CA THR A 178 -15.67 0.70 -22.82
C THR A 178 -15.39 0.94 -21.33
N SER A 179 -16.41 0.75 -20.50
CA SER A 179 -16.27 0.86 -19.05
C SER A 179 -17.26 -0.04 -18.32
N SER A 180 -16.75 -0.75 -17.33
CA SER A 180 -17.55 -1.52 -16.35
C SER A 180 -18.22 -0.63 -15.29
N TRP A 181 -17.87 0.65 -15.20
CA TRP A 181 -18.36 1.54 -14.14
C TRP A 181 -19.88 1.72 -14.19
N ARG A 182 -20.44 2.05 -15.36
CA ARG A 182 -21.89 2.26 -15.48
C ARG A 182 -22.68 1.00 -15.11
N LYS A 183 -22.24 -0.16 -15.60
CA LYS A 183 -22.82 -1.47 -15.27
C LYS A 183 -22.76 -1.74 -13.76
N THR A 184 -21.63 -1.41 -13.12
CA THR A 184 -21.43 -1.54 -11.67
C THR A 184 -22.42 -0.66 -10.90
N MET A 185 -22.59 0.60 -11.30
CA MET A 185 -23.54 1.51 -10.68
C MET A 185 -24.98 1.04 -10.84
N ASP A 186 -25.36 0.55 -12.02
CA ASP A 186 -26.70 0.05 -12.30
C ASP A 186 -27.01 -1.24 -11.52
N LEU A 187 -26.08 -2.21 -11.49
CA LEU A 187 -26.20 -3.45 -10.70
C LEU A 187 -26.46 -3.14 -9.22
N GLN A 188 -25.78 -2.11 -8.70
CA GLN A 188 -25.84 -1.70 -7.31
C GLN A 188 -26.99 -0.73 -7.01
N SER A 189 -27.94 -0.53 -7.94
CA SER A 189 -29.09 0.38 -7.74
C SER A 189 -28.68 1.84 -7.50
N LEU A 190 -27.58 2.28 -8.12
CA LEU A 190 -27.00 3.63 -8.02
C LEU A 190 -27.13 4.43 -9.33
N SER A 191 -27.99 4.00 -10.26
CA SER A 191 -28.16 4.60 -11.60
C SER A 191 -28.46 6.09 -11.60
N GLU A 192 -29.25 6.58 -10.63
CA GLU A 192 -29.58 8.01 -10.53
C GLU A 192 -28.33 8.85 -10.23
N LEU A 193 -27.46 8.40 -9.32
CA LEU A 193 -26.20 9.06 -9.03
C LEU A 193 -25.27 8.97 -10.24
N ALA A 194 -25.21 7.81 -10.91
CA ALA A 194 -24.40 7.62 -12.10
C ALA A 194 -24.75 8.60 -13.22
N GLY A 195 -26.03 9.00 -13.34
CA GLY A 195 -26.47 10.02 -14.30
C GLY A 195 -25.94 11.44 -14.02
N ARG A 196 -25.30 11.67 -12.86
CA ARG A 196 -24.75 12.96 -12.42
C ARG A 196 -23.23 12.94 -12.19
N GLN A 197 -22.58 11.80 -12.44
CA GLN A 197 -21.15 11.61 -12.23
C GLN A 197 -20.44 11.29 -13.55
N THR A 198 -19.15 11.61 -13.61
CA THR A 198 -18.28 11.23 -14.72
C THR A 198 -17.78 9.81 -14.49
N ASP A 199 -17.88 8.98 -15.52
CA ASP A 199 -17.29 7.64 -15.52
C ASP A 199 -15.75 7.76 -15.39
N PRO A 200 -15.12 7.19 -14.35
CA PRO A 200 -13.69 7.33 -14.11
C PRO A 200 -12.80 6.40 -14.96
N LEU A 201 -13.40 5.48 -15.72
CA LEU A 201 -12.70 4.52 -16.57
C LEU A 201 -12.89 4.83 -18.05
N LEU A 202 -14.08 5.22 -18.49
CA LEU A 202 -14.34 5.49 -19.91
C LEU A 202 -13.39 6.58 -20.44
N HIS A 203 -12.81 6.34 -21.62
CA HIS A 203 -11.83 7.21 -22.30
C HIS A 203 -10.56 7.50 -21.51
N ARG A 204 -10.33 6.83 -20.38
CA ARG A 204 -9.04 6.85 -19.71
C ARG A 204 -8.03 6.23 -20.66
N THR A 205 -6.98 6.99 -20.93
CA THR A 205 -5.90 6.65 -21.84
C THR A 205 -4.59 6.75 -21.09
N PHE A 206 -3.78 5.71 -21.15
CA PHE A 206 -2.47 5.67 -20.50
C PHE A 206 -1.44 4.98 -21.39
N GLY A 207 -0.18 5.40 -21.30
CA GLY A 207 0.84 4.90 -22.20
C GLY A 207 2.19 5.57 -22.03
N VAL A 208 3.06 5.32 -23.00
CA VAL A 208 4.45 5.78 -23.00
C VAL A 208 4.78 6.44 -24.33
N TYR A 209 5.54 7.53 -24.25
CA TYR A 209 6.24 8.14 -25.37
C TYR A 209 7.74 8.10 -25.10
N LEU A 210 8.49 7.46 -26.00
CA LEU A 210 9.90 7.16 -25.82
C LEU A 210 10.72 7.88 -26.88
N THR A 211 11.71 8.64 -26.42
CA THR A 211 12.71 9.30 -27.24
C THR A 211 14.12 8.87 -26.83
N GLY A 212 15.10 9.09 -27.71
CA GLY A 212 16.50 8.84 -27.42
C GLY A 212 17.40 9.83 -28.13
N GLN A 213 18.36 10.41 -27.40
CA GLN A 213 19.24 11.42 -27.97
C GLN A 213 20.07 10.83 -29.12
N GLY A 214 19.92 11.39 -30.32
CA GLY A 214 20.63 10.92 -31.53
C GLY A 214 20.13 9.58 -32.07
N MET A 215 18.98 9.09 -31.60
CA MET A 215 18.35 7.87 -32.11
C MET A 215 17.35 8.18 -33.22
N THR A 216 17.13 7.22 -34.10
CA THR A 216 16.17 7.30 -35.21
C THR A 216 15.25 6.10 -35.19
N ARG A 217 14.04 6.30 -35.71
CA ARG A 217 13.02 5.27 -35.73
C ARG A 217 13.27 4.23 -36.80
N VAL A 218 13.23 2.95 -36.41
CA VAL A 218 13.32 1.80 -37.33
C VAL A 218 11.93 1.38 -37.79
N ASN A 219 10.99 1.27 -36.86
CA ASN A 219 9.59 0.92 -37.09
C ASN A 219 8.73 1.40 -35.90
N ASP A 220 7.47 0.95 -35.83
CA ASP A 220 6.52 1.40 -34.81
C ASP A 220 6.86 0.98 -33.37
N THR A 221 7.78 0.02 -33.20
CA THR A 221 8.20 -0.47 -31.89
C THR A 221 9.68 -0.26 -31.60
N ALA A 222 10.48 0.25 -32.53
CA ALA A 222 11.93 0.28 -32.35
C ALA A 222 12.61 1.60 -32.74
N LEU A 223 13.56 2.02 -31.89
CA LEU A 223 14.55 3.07 -32.15
C LEU A 223 15.95 2.47 -32.23
N THR A 224 16.79 3.03 -33.10
CA THR A 224 18.21 2.66 -33.23
C THR A 224 19.10 3.89 -33.11
N GLY A 225 20.31 3.72 -32.56
CA GLY A 225 21.38 4.72 -32.56
C GLY A 225 22.69 4.06 -32.92
N GLU A 226 23.42 4.61 -33.87
CA GLU A 226 24.61 3.97 -34.45
C GLU A 226 25.92 4.57 -33.90
N ASN A 227 26.90 3.70 -33.67
CA ASN A 227 28.31 4.03 -33.42
C ASN A 227 28.53 5.18 -32.41
N SER A 228 27.92 5.07 -31.23
CA SER A 228 28.11 6.03 -30.13
C SER A 228 28.67 5.33 -28.90
N THR A 229 29.37 6.11 -28.09
CA THR A 229 29.83 5.71 -26.75
C THR A 229 28.87 6.15 -25.65
N ASN A 230 27.83 6.93 -25.98
CA ASN A 230 26.87 7.43 -25.02
C ASN A 230 25.45 7.41 -25.59
N TYR A 231 24.49 6.94 -24.79
CA TYR A 231 23.06 6.95 -25.11
C TYR A 231 22.25 7.43 -23.90
N HIS A 232 21.19 8.18 -24.18
CA HIS A 232 20.21 8.60 -23.18
C HIS A 232 18.81 8.40 -23.75
N ILE A 233 18.06 7.50 -23.12
CA ILE A 233 16.70 7.15 -23.47
C ILE A 233 15.78 7.72 -22.38
N ILE A 234 14.71 8.36 -22.81
CA ILE A 234 13.70 8.95 -21.93
C ILE A 234 12.35 8.33 -22.26
N CYS A 235 11.74 7.68 -21.28
CA CYS A 235 10.41 7.11 -21.40
C CYS A 235 9.44 7.98 -20.58
N THR A 236 8.67 8.83 -21.27
CA THR A 236 7.65 9.66 -20.63
C THR A 236 6.36 8.85 -20.50
N ALA A 237 5.80 8.75 -19.30
CA ALA A 237 4.53 8.05 -19.07
C ALA A 237 3.42 9.04 -18.72
N TYR A 238 2.20 8.80 -19.21
CA TYR A 238 1.09 9.72 -18.96
C TYR A 238 -0.24 8.99 -18.92
N THR A 239 -1.15 9.45 -18.06
CA THR A 239 -2.54 8.99 -17.96
C THR A 239 -3.46 10.19 -17.96
N ALA A 240 -4.50 10.17 -18.79
CA ALA A 240 -5.57 11.18 -18.76
C ALA A 240 -6.88 10.63 -19.34
N GLN A 241 -8.00 11.27 -19.00
CA GLN A 241 -9.25 11.09 -19.72
C GLN A 241 -9.38 12.19 -20.77
N THR A 242 -9.49 11.80 -22.04
CA THR A 242 -9.58 12.72 -23.18
C THR A 242 -10.69 12.30 -24.13
N ASP A 243 -11.32 13.26 -24.81
CA ASP A 243 -12.39 12.99 -25.78
C ASP A 243 -11.93 12.12 -26.95
N SER A 244 -10.65 12.20 -27.34
CA SER A 244 -10.04 11.35 -28.37
C SER A 244 -8.61 10.94 -28.04
N ALA A 245 -8.12 9.90 -28.73
CA ALA A 245 -6.74 9.46 -28.62
C ALA A 245 -5.75 10.50 -29.14
N GLU A 246 -6.09 11.24 -30.20
CA GLU A 246 -5.23 12.29 -30.77
C GLU A 246 -4.97 13.42 -29.78
N GLU A 247 -5.94 13.78 -28.95
CA GLU A 247 -5.75 14.78 -27.90
C GLU A 247 -4.78 14.27 -26.83
N TRP A 248 -4.91 13.01 -26.40
CA TRP A 248 -3.95 12.40 -25.48
C TRP A 248 -2.54 12.33 -26.08
N ILE A 249 -2.41 11.95 -27.36
CA ILE A 249 -1.13 11.89 -28.08
C ILE A 249 -0.45 13.26 -28.07
N LYS A 250 -1.19 14.35 -28.35
CA LYS A 250 -0.63 15.70 -28.28
C LYS A 250 -0.15 16.05 -26.88
N GLN A 251 -0.90 15.67 -25.84
CA GLN A 251 -0.53 15.96 -24.45
C GLN A 251 0.75 15.22 -24.05
N ILE A 252 0.87 13.91 -24.31
CA ILE A 252 2.08 13.17 -23.96
C ILE A 252 3.30 13.63 -24.76
N GLN A 253 3.13 13.95 -26.05
CA GLN A 253 4.21 14.52 -26.87
C GLN A 253 4.69 15.87 -26.33
N LYS A 254 3.76 16.72 -25.88
CA LYS A 254 4.10 18.00 -25.24
C LYS A 254 4.87 17.79 -23.94
N ILE A 255 4.39 16.90 -23.06
CA ILE A 255 5.07 16.58 -21.79
C ILE A 255 6.46 16.03 -22.06
N SER A 256 6.60 15.10 -23.01
CA SER A 256 7.90 14.55 -23.37
C SER A 256 8.86 15.64 -23.89
N ALA A 257 8.40 16.53 -24.76
CA ALA A 257 9.21 17.65 -25.25
C ALA A 257 9.57 18.68 -24.17
N GLU A 258 8.81 18.76 -23.08
CA GLU A 258 9.15 19.57 -21.90
C GLU A 258 10.21 18.87 -21.06
N VAL A 259 10.09 17.55 -20.83
CA VAL A 259 11.09 16.73 -20.13
C VAL A 259 12.45 16.76 -20.84
N GLU A 260 12.48 16.63 -22.17
CA GLU A 260 13.71 16.65 -22.98
C GLU A 260 14.48 17.98 -22.89
N LYS A 261 13.80 19.08 -22.55
CA LYS A 261 14.41 20.41 -22.42
C LYS A 261 14.95 20.68 -21.02
N LEU A 262 14.74 19.77 -20.07
CA LEU A 262 15.20 19.95 -18.70
C LEU A 262 16.73 19.89 -18.62
N ASP A 263 17.27 20.66 -17.69
CA ASP A 263 18.69 20.60 -17.34
C ASP A 263 18.96 19.34 -16.52
N MET A 264 19.48 18.30 -17.18
CA MET A 264 19.67 16.97 -16.58
C MET A 264 20.51 16.99 -15.30
N ALA A 265 21.44 17.94 -15.14
CA ALA A 265 22.21 18.05 -13.90
C ALA A 265 21.30 18.43 -12.71
N LYS A 266 20.34 19.34 -12.92
CA LYS A 266 19.36 19.75 -11.90
C LYS A 266 18.32 18.67 -11.65
N VAL A 267 17.90 17.96 -12.69
CA VAL A 267 16.97 16.83 -12.53
C VAL A 267 17.61 15.74 -11.66
N TYR A 268 18.86 15.39 -11.95
CA TYR A 268 19.63 14.41 -11.19
C TYR A 268 19.82 14.83 -9.73
N GLU A 269 20.13 16.10 -9.48
CA GLU A 269 20.23 16.67 -8.12
C GLU A 269 18.89 16.58 -7.37
N ALA A 270 17.80 17.04 -7.97
CA ALA A 270 16.48 17.03 -7.36
C ALA A 270 15.97 15.61 -7.06
N HIS A 271 16.32 14.64 -7.91
CA HIS A 271 16.03 13.22 -7.67
C HIS A 271 16.75 12.69 -6.43
N ARG A 272 18.06 12.91 -6.34
CA ARG A 272 18.87 12.46 -5.20
C ARG A 272 18.51 13.16 -3.91
N ASP A 273 18.16 14.44 -3.98
CA ASP A 273 17.68 15.20 -2.83
C ASP A 273 16.37 14.62 -2.28
N TRP A 274 15.46 14.17 -3.15
CA TRP A 274 14.23 13.52 -2.67
C TRP A 274 14.53 12.23 -1.90
N TRP A 275 15.34 11.34 -2.46
CA TRP A 275 15.71 10.09 -1.79
C TRP A 275 16.51 10.31 -0.51
N LYS A 276 17.44 11.27 -0.52
CA LYS A 276 18.17 11.69 0.68
C LYS A 276 17.21 12.16 1.76
N ASN A 277 16.30 13.08 1.45
CA ASN A 277 15.31 13.57 2.41
C ASN A 277 14.42 12.44 2.93
N PHE A 278 14.02 11.51 2.06
CA PHE A 278 13.24 10.33 2.45
C PHE A 278 13.97 9.48 3.50
N TRP A 279 15.26 9.21 3.33
CA TRP A 279 16.05 8.43 4.29
C TRP A 279 16.44 9.21 5.55
N GLU A 280 16.71 10.52 5.44
CA GLU A 280 16.99 11.39 6.60
C GLU A 280 15.75 11.64 7.47
N ASN A 281 14.54 11.47 6.91
CA ASN A 281 13.30 11.63 7.66
C ASN A 281 13.13 10.57 8.76
N SER A 282 13.49 9.31 8.46
CA SER A 282 13.31 8.18 9.37
C SER A 282 14.19 6.99 9.01
N TYR A 283 14.73 6.33 10.04
CA TYR A 283 15.48 5.08 9.90
C TYR A 283 15.43 4.24 11.19
N ILE A 284 15.64 2.94 11.04
CA ILE A 284 15.89 1.99 12.13
C ILE A 284 17.01 1.07 11.66
N PHE A 285 18.15 1.08 12.36
CA PHE A 285 19.26 0.15 12.16
C PHE A 285 19.40 -0.70 13.41
N VAL A 286 19.27 -2.01 13.28
CA VAL A 286 19.36 -3.00 14.36
C VAL A 286 20.67 -3.76 14.25
N GLY A 287 21.39 -3.92 15.36
CA GLY A 287 22.74 -4.47 15.40
C GLY A 287 22.90 -5.78 16.18
N ASN A 288 24.16 -6.05 16.51
CA ASN A 288 24.71 -7.13 17.36
C ASN A 288 24.54 -8.59 16.98
N GLU A 289 23.67 -8.94 16.03
CA GLU A 289 23.47 -10.33 15.63
C GLU A 289 23.09 -10.45 14.15
N GLN A 290 23.12 -11.68 13.62
CA GLN A 290 22.58 -12.00 12.30
C GLN A 290 21.09 -11.59 12.18
N GLN A 291 20.33 -11.70 13.26
CA GLN A 291 18.92 -11.27 13.31
C GLN A 291 18.78 -9.76 13.08
N GLY A 292 19.64 -8.94 13.70
CA GLY A 292 19.61 -7.48 13.52
C GLY A 292 19.87 -7.07 12.08
N GLU A 293 20.80 -7.73 11.37
CA GLU A 293 21.02 -7.48 9.95
C GLU A 293 19.80 -7.83 9.09
N THR A 294 19.15 -8.98 9.37
CA THR A 294 17.92 -9.39 8.67
C THR A 294 16.79 -8.39 8.88
N VAL A 295 16.54 -7.99 10.13
CA VAL A 295 15.48 -7.03 10.48
C VAL A 295 15.72 -5.67 9.84
N THR A 296 16.95 -5.17 9.91
CA THR A 296 17.32 -3.89 9.28
C THR A 296 17.13 -3.93 7.78
N ARG A 297 17.59 -5.01 7.12
CA ARG A 297 17.43 -5.20 5.68
C ARG A 297 15.95 -5.23 5.31
N GLY A 298 15.14 -6.03 6.01
CA GLY A 298 13.70 -6.12 5.75
C GLY A 298 12.98 -4.79 5.88
N TYR A 299 13.24 -4.04 6.96
CA TYR A 299 12.65 -2.71 7.19
C TYR A 299 13.05 -1.70 6.10
N ILE A 300 14.34 -1.62 5.75
CA ILE A 300 14.84 -0.71 4.71
C ILE A 300 14.23 -1.06 3.34
N LEU A 301 14.23 -2.33 2.95
CA LEU A 301 13.75 -2.74 1.64
C LEU A 301 12.22 -2.57 1.51
N GLN A 302 11.44 -2.86 2.55
CA GLN A 302 10.00 -2.60 2.56
C GLN A 302 9.72 -1.09 2.47
N ARG A 303 10.41 -0.27 3.27
CA ARG A 303 10.24 1.18 3.22
C ARG A 303 10.62 1.75 1.85
N TYR A 304 11.66 1.23 1.21
CA TYR A 304 12.02 1.59 -0.17
C TYR A 304 10.88 1.29 -1.17
N LEU A 305 10.25 0.11 -1.11
CA LEU A 305 9.09 -0.23 -1.96
C LEU A 305 7.94 0.75 -1.78
N ASN A 306 7.65 1.15 -0.54
CA ASN A 306 6.61 2.15 -0.26
C ASN A 306 6.96 3.50 -0.89
N GLY A 307 8.22 3.95 -0.78
CA GLY A 307 8.71 5.18 -1.42
C GLY A 307 8.58 5.15 -2.94
N CYS A 308 8.82 4.00 -3.56
CA CYS A 308 8.68 3.83 -5.01
C CYS A 308 7.24 3.95 -5.54
N ALA A 309 6.21 3.68 -4.73
CA ALA A 309 4.81 3.58 -5.19
C ALA A 309 3.80 4.48 -4.45
N GLY A 310 4.24 5.27 -3.46
CA GLY A 310 3.34 5.97 -2.53
C GLY A 310 2.89 7.38 -2.90
N ARG A 311 3.24 7.94 -4.07
CA ARG A 311 2.94 9.35 -4.44
C ARG A 311 2.00 9.52 -5.63
N GLY A 312 1.51 8.43 -6.20
CA GLY A 312 0.61 8.44 -7.36
C GLY A 312 -0.82 8.85 -7.00
N CYS A 313 -1.70 8.87 -7.99
CA CYS A 313 -3.09 9.30 -7.83
C CYS A 313 -3.96 8.33 -6.99
N TYR A 314 -3.48 7.10 -6.75
CA TYR A 314 -4.22 6.04 -6.07
C TYR A 314 -3.35 5.35 -5.01
N PRO A 315 -3.98 4.71 -4.00
CA PRO A 315 -3.23 4.00 -2.98
C PRO A 315 -2.39 2.84 -3.56
N ILE A 316 -1.23 2.59 -2.94
CA ILE A 316 -0.41 1.40 -3.14
C ILE A 316 -1.30 0.15 -3.06
N LYS A 317 -1.18 -0.71 -4.06
CA LYS A 317 -1.88 -1.99 -4.11
C LYS A 317 -1.19 -3.03 -3.22
N PHE A 318 -1.95 -3.65 -2.32
CA PHE A 318 -1.46 -4.68 -1.40
C PHE A 318 -0.95 -5.95 -2.14
N ASN A 319 -1.62 -6.29 -3.23
CA ASN A 319 -1.43 -7.46 -4.07
C ASN A 319 -0.45 -7.21 -5.23
N GLY A 320 0.77 -6.79 -4.93
CA GLY A 320 1.83 -6.64 -5.92
C GLY A 320 2.23 -5.21 -6.27
N SER A 321 1.70 -4.21 -5.54
CA SER A 321 2.06 -2.79 -5.74
C SER A 321 2.04 -2.41 -7.24
N LEU A 322 3.15 -1.90 -7.76
CA LEU A 322 3.40 -1.66 -9.19
C LEU A 322 4.44 -2.62 -9.78
N PHE A 323 4.80 -3.68 -9.06
CA PHE A 323 5.96 -4.54 -9.34
C PHE A 323 5.60 -5.99 -9.70
N THR A 324 4.36 -6.23 -10.13
CA THR A 324 3.93 -7.55 -10.63
C THR A 324 4.87 -8.07 -11.73
N MET A 325 5.01 -9.39 -11.77
CA MET A 325 5.89 -10.13 -12.68
C MET A 325 5.10 -11.34 -13.21
N GLU A 326 5.60 -11.96 -14.28
CA GLU A 326 5.21 -13.31 -14.67
C GLU A 326 5.72 -14.27 -13.59
N ILE A 327 4.83 -14.73 -12.71
CA ILE A 327 5.19 -15.67 -11.63
C ILE A 327 4.96 -17.09 -12.14
N PRO A 328 6.01 -17.83 -12.54
CA PRO A 328 5.83 -19.15 -13.13
C PRO A 328 5.26 -20.15 -12.13
N GLU A 329 5.66 -20.09 -10.87
CA GLU A 329 5.27 -21.01 -9.79
C GLU A 329 5.29 -20.24 -8.47
N ASN A 330 4.26 -20.42 -7.64
CA ASN A 330 4.28 -19.85 -6.29
C ASN A 330 5.05 -20.74 -5.31
N SER A 331 5.27 -20.24 -4.09
CA SER A 331 5.92 -20.97 -3.00
C SER A 331 5.19 -22.27 -2.57
N ALA A 332 3.93 -22.45 -2.98
CA ALA A 332 3.13 -23.66 -2.74
C ALA A 332 3.18 -24.66 -3.91
N GLY A 333 3.95 -24.38 -4.97
CA GLY A 333 4.08 -25.23 -6.16
C GLY A 333 2.94 -25.09 -7.18
N GLU A 334 2.08 -24.08 -7.04
CA GLU A 334 1.03 -23.78 -8.01
C GLU A 334 1.60 -22.95 -9.16
N THR A 335 1.42 -23.44 -10.38
CA THR A 335 1.92 -22.79 -11.60
C THR A 335 0.89 -21.80 -12.14
N PHE A 336 1.26 -20.52 -12.29
CA PHE A 336 0.43 -19.49 -12.90
C PHE A 336 1.09 -19.02 -14.20
N HIS A 337 0.48 -19.27 -15.36
CA HIS A 337 1.01 -18.81 -16.64
C HIS A 337 0.23 -17.58 -17.13
N PHE A 338 0.26 -16.51 -16.33
CA PHE A 338 -0.35 -15.23 -16.68
C PHE A 338 0.70 -14.17 -16.95
N ASP A 339 0.34 -13.19 -17.77
CA ASP A 339 1.18 -12.05 -18.09
C ASP A 339 1.43 -11.14 -16.87
N PRO A 340 2.37 -10.18 -16.96
CA PRO A 340 2.71 -9.30 -15.84
C PRO A 340 1.58 -8.38 -15.35
N ASP A 341 0.42 -8.32 -16.01
CA ASP A 341 -0.73 -7.56 -15.54
C ASP A 341 -1.54 -8.32 -14.48
N TYR A 342 -1.33 -9.63 -14.38
CA TYR A 342 -2.06 -10.44 -13.43
C TYR A 342 -1.65 -10.12 -12.00
N ARG A 343 -2.68 -9.87 -11.19
CA ARG A 343 -2.62 -9.86 -9.73
C ARG A 343 -3.86 -10.54 -9.19
N ARG A 344 -3.70 -11.43 -8.23
CA ARG A 344 -4.84 -12.02 -7.53
C ARG A 344 -5.56 -10.91 -6.72
N TRP A 345 -6.86 -11.04 -6.47
CA TRP A 345 -7.83 -10.00 -6.03
C TRP A 345 -7.99 -8.75 -6.91
N GLY A 346 -7.25 -8.65 -8.01
CA GLY A 346 -7.47 -7.60 -9.01
C GLY A 346 -7.40 -6.17 -8.50
N GLY A 347 -8.22 -5.30 -9.10
CA GLY A 347 -8.19 -3.87 -8.85
C GLY A 347 -8.89 -3.33 -7.60
N PRO A 348 -10.02 -3.87 -7.10
CA PRO A 348 -10.64 -3.37 -5.88
C PRO A 348 -9.66 -3.37 -4.69
N TYR A 349 -9.86 -2.43 -3.77
CA TYR A 349 -9.08 -2.30 -2.55
C TYR A 349 -9.79 -3.03 -1.42
N TRP A 350 -9.07 -3.96 -0.77
CA TRP A 350 -9.46 -4.54 0.51
C TRP A 350 -8.94 -3.61 1.58
N PHE A 351 -9.81 -3.03 2.39
CA PHE A 351 -9.40 -2.10 3.42
C PHE A 351 -8.44 -2.78 4.40
N GLN A 352 -8.74 -4.03 4.80
CA GLN A 352 -7.90 -4.81 5.71
C GLN A 352 -6.47 -4.94 5.19
N ASN A 353 -6.28 -5.27 3.92
CA ASN A 353 -4.93 -5.36 3.36
C ASN A 353 -4.32 -3.96 3.17
N THR A 354 -5.02 -3.11 2.41
CA THR A 354 -4.52 -1.80 1.95
C THR A 354 -4.00 -0.93 3.10
N ARG A 355 -4.71 -0.88 4.23
CA ARG A 355 -4.34 -0.04 5.38
C ARG A 355 -2.98 -0.38 6.01
N LEU A 356 -2.55 -1.64 5.93
CA LEU A 356 -1.34 -2.13 6.60
C LEU A 356 -0.09 -1.46 6.06
N THR A 357 -0.11 -1.09 4.78
CA THR A 357 0.97 -0.33 4.13
C THR A 357 1.17 1.06 4.78
N TYR A 358 0.11 1.68 5.30
CA TYR A 358 0.12 3.08 5.74
C TYR A 358 0.33 3.27 7.23
N TRP A 359 -0.05 2.31 8.07
CA TRP A 359 0.22 2.37 9.50
C TRP A 359 1.68 2.66 9.87
N PRO A 360 2.71 2.00 9.27
CA PRO A 360 4.11 2.28 9.59
C PRO A 360 4.60 3.65 9.06
N MET A 361 3.84 4.33 8.20
CA MET A 361 4.22 5.66 7.68
C MET A 361 4.06 6.77 8.71
N LEU A 362 3.21 6.59 9.72
CA LEU A 362 2.97 7.58 10.78
C LEU A 362 4.24 7.84 11.60
N ALA A 363 4.83 6.79 12.17
CA ALA A 363 6.06 6.90 12.94
C ALA A 363 7.29 7.11 12.05
N ALA A 364 7.25 6.73 10.77
CA ALA A 364 8.28 7.10 9.81
C ALA A 364 8.20 8.57 9.36
N GLY A 365 7.07 9.24 9.60
CA GLY A 365 6.83 10.61 9.14
C GLY A 365 6.61 10.73 7.63
N ASP A 366 6.23 9.65 6.96
CA ASP A 366 6.05 9.57 5.50
C ASP A 366 4.65 10.07 5.09
N PHE A 367 4.25 11.24 5.62
CA PHE A 367 2.89 11.79 5.51
C PHE A 367 2.45 12.09 4.07
N GLU A 368 3.40 12.46 3.20
CA GLU A 368 3.16 12.65 1.76
C GLU A 368 2.63 11.35 1.14
N LEU A 369 3.19 10.20 1.53
CA LEU A 369 2.84 8.90 0.96
C LEU A 369 1.45 8.40 1.39
N MET A 370 0.89 8.97 2.46
CA MET A 370 -0.45 8.63 2.95
C MET A 370 -1.57 9.39 2.23
N GLN A 371 -1.24 10.48 1.51
CA GLN A 371 -2.27 11.33 0.89
C GLN A 371 -3.14 10.59 -0.12
N PRO A 372 -2.61 9.77 -1.05
CA PRO A 372 -3.44 9.06 -2.03
C PRO A 372 -4.43 8.10 -1.37
N PHE A 373 -4.06 7.50 -0.23
CA PHE A 373 -4.95 6.65 0.56
C PHE A 373 -6.16 7.41 1.09
N PHE A 374 -5.94 8.54 1.78
CA PHE A 374 -7.04 9.33 2.33
C PHE A 374 -7.87 10.02 1.23
N GLN A 375 -7.23 10.47 0.15
CA GLN A 375 -7.89 11.09 -1.00
C GLN A 375 -8.95 10.16 -1.61
N MET A 376 -8.64 8.87 -1.78
CA MET A 376 -9.59 7.90 -2.33
C MET A 376 -10.90 7.86 -1.53
N TYR A 377 -10.82 7.79 -0.20
CA TYR A 377 -12.02 7.76 0.65
C TYR A 377 -12.74 9.10 0.71
N ARG A 378 -12.00 10.21 0.67
CA ARG A 378 -12.59 11.56 0.57
C ARG A 378 -13.41 11.71 -0.69
N ASP A 379 -12.89 11.30 -1.84
CA ASP A 379 -13.59 11.39 -3.12
C ASP A 379 -14.77 10.43 -3.22
N ALA A 380 -14.70 9.29 -2.53
CA ALA A 380 -15.78 8.32 -2.44
C ALA A 380 -16.91 8.74 -1.45
N LEU A 381 -16.66 9.70 -0.55
CA LEU A 381 -17.62 10.08 0.50
C LEU A 381 -19.00 10.51 -0.04
N PRO A 382 -19.13 11.31 -1.11
CA PRO A 382 -20.43 11.64 -1.68
C PRO A 382 -21.22 10.40 -2.13
N LEU A 383 -20.56 9.43 -2.78
CA LEU A 383 -21.17 8.17 -3.19
C LEU A 383 -21.55 7.33 -1.97
N ALA A 384 -20.69 7.25 -0.96
CA ALA A 384 -20.96 6.51 0.28
C ALA A 384 -22.19 7.05 1.03
N LYS A 385 -22.34 8.39 1.10
CA LYS A 385 -23.52 9.04 1.68
C LYS A 385 -24.80 8.73 0.89
N TYR A 386 -24.73 8.88 -0.43
CA TYR A 386 -25.86 8.58 -1.31
C TYR A 386 -26.28 7.11 -1.19
N ARG A 387 -25.32 6.19 -1.24
CA ARG A 387 -25.54 4.75 -1.09
C ARG A 387 -26.23 4.42 0.22
N THR A 388 -25.76 4.98 1.34
CA THR A 388 -26.36 4.73 2.66
C THR A 388 -27.84 5.12 2.68
N GLN A 389 -28.17 6.28 2.12
CA GLN A 389 -29.56 6.71 1.99
C GLN A 389 -30.37 5.81 1.05
N ALA A 390 -29.81 5.40 -0.08
CA ALA A 390 -30.48 4.55 -1.06
C ALA A 390 -30.74 3.13 -0.53
N TYR A 391 -29.80 2.58 0.24
CA TYR A 391 -29.86 1.18 0.70
C TYR A 391 -30.64 1.05 2.00
N TYR A 392 -30.47 1.99 2.93
CA TYR A 392 -30.95 1.84 4.31
C TYR A 392 -31.91 2.95 4.74
N GLY A 393 -32.18 3.93 3.88
CA GLY A 393 -33.17 4.97 4.14
C GLY A 393 -32.75 6.02 5.17
N HIS A 394 -31.49 6.07 5.57
CA HIS A 394 -30.97 7.03 6.54
C HIS A 394 -29.67 7.70 6.08
N SER A 395 -29.33 8.82 6.72
CA SER A 395 -28.07 9.55 6.53
C SER A 395 -26.89 8.86 7.21
N GLY A 396 -25.68 9.31 6.89
CA GLY A 396 -24.42 8.68 7.31
C GLY A 396 -23.66 8.13 6.10
N ALA A 397 -22.51 7.51 6.34
CA ALA A 397 -21.71 6.87 5.31
C ALA A 397 -20.97 5.65 5.87
N PHE A 398 -20.81 4.63 5.05
CA PHE A 398 -19.87 3.52 5.28
C PHE A 398 -19.07 3.28 4.00
N PHE A 399 -17.87 2.77 4.13
CA PHE A 399 -17.05 2.24 3.05
C PHE A 399 -17.01 0.71 3.17
N SER A 400 -17.19 0.03 2.05
CA SER A 400 -17.15 -1.44 2.01
C SER A 400 -15.73 -1.96 2.22
N GLU A 401 -15.61 -3.14 2.82
CA GLU A 401 -14.31 -3.82 2.98
C GLU A 401 -13.63 -3.99 1.61
N THR A 402 -14.38 -4.44 0.61
CA THR A 402 -13.94 -4.52 -0.79
C THR A 402 -14.51 -3.36 -1.58
N MET A 403 -13.64 -2.49 -2.11
CA MET A 403 -14.08 -1.23 -2.68
C MET A 403 -13.37 -0.90 -3.99
N CYS A 404 -14.12 -0.57 -5.04
CA CYS A 404 -13.56 0.11 -6.21
C CYS A 404 -13.04 1.50 -5.79
N PHE A 405 -12.05 2.07 -6.48
CA PHE A 405 -11.48 3.36 -6.06
C PHE A 405 -12.49 4.53 -6.08
N TRP A 406 -13.63 4.38 -6.77
CA TRP A 406 -14.73 5.36 -6.76
C TRP A 406 -15.79 5.10 -5.67
N GLY A 407 -15.69 4.00 -4.94
CA GLY A 407 -16.43 3.77 -3.71
C GLY A 407 -17.43 2.62 -3.68
N THR A 408 -17.74 1.95 -4.80
CA THR A 408 -18.71 0.83 -4.82
C THR A 408 -18.10 -0.49 -4.35
N TYR A 409 -18.94 -1.48 -4.04
CA TYR A 409 -18.48 -2.88 -3.91
C TYR A 409 -17.93 -3.39 -5.25
N ALA A 410 -17.13 -4.46 -5.21
CA ALA A 410 -16.94 -5.29 -6.39
C ALA A 410 -18.26 -5.99 -6.77
N ASN A 411 -18.52 -6.21 -8.07
CA ASN A 411 -19.80 -6.80 -8.50
C ASN A 411 -19.94 -8.25 -8.05
N GLN A 412 -18.82 -8.98 -8.01
CA GLN A 412 -18.79 -10.33 -7.45
C GLN A 412 -19.26 -10.36 -5.98
N ASP A 413 -18.85 -9.38 -5.18
CA ASP A 413 -19.21 -9.31 -3.76
C ASP A 413 -20.65 -8.87 -3.56
N TYR A 414 -21.09 -7.88 -4.35
CA TYR A 414 -22.47 -7.42 -4.32
C TYR A 414 -23.44 -8.51 -4.82
N GLY A 415 -23.02 -9.29 -5.82
CA GLY A 415 -23.80 -10.34 -6.45
C GLY A 415 -24.41 -9.92 -7.78
N TRP A 416 -24.21 -10.74 -8.81
CA TRP A 416 -24.71 -10.49 -10.17
C TRP A 416 -26.21 -10.68 -10.32
N ASP A 417 -26.77 -11.68 -9.64
CA ASP A 417 -28.20 -11.94 -9.63
C ASP A 417 -28.87 -11.11 -8.54
N ARG A 418 -29.75 -10.19 -8.95
CA ARG A 418 -30.51 -9.29 -8.07
C ARG A 418 -31.98 -9.66 -7.96
N ASP A 419 -32.41 -10.74 -8.60
CA ASP A 419 -33.81 -11.16 -8.57
C ASP A 419 -34.24 -11.49 -7.14
N ASN A 420 -35.32 -10.85 -6.68
CA ASN A 420 -35.89 -11.02 -5.35
C ASN A 420 -34.95 -10.66 -4.18
N LYS A 421 -33.89 -9.88 -4.41
CA LYS A 421 -33.00 -9.38 -3.33
C LYS A 421 -33.33 -7.94 -2.99
N GLU A 422 -33.22 -7.62 -1.70
CA GLU A 422 -33.30 -6.25 -1.23
C GLU A 422 -32.13 -5.41 -1.78
N ILE A 423 -32.38 -4.12 -1.98
CA ILE A 423 -31.33 -3.18 -2.36
C ILE A 423 -30.31 -3.09 -1.21
N GLY A 424 -29.02 -3.12 -1.54
CA GLY A 424 -27.94 -3.04 -0.56
C GLY A 424 -27.56 -4.36 0.11
N LEU A 425 -28.28 -5.46 -0.15
CA LEU A 425 -27.90 -6.79 0.31
C LEU A 425 -26.81 -7.39 -0.61
N THR A 426 -25.58 -7.51 -0.11
CA THR A 426 -24.46 -8.14 -0.82
C THR A 426 -24.55 -9.67 -0.76
N ASP A 427 -24.01 -10.38 -1.75
CA ASP A 427 -23.98 -11.85 -1.76
C ASP A 427 -22.84 -12.43 -0.95
N ASN A 428 -21.68 -11.76 -0.95
CA ASN A 428 -20.51 -12.22 -0.23
C ASN A 428 -20.72 -12.09 1.30
N PRO A 429 -20.77 -13.22 2.05
CA PRO A 429 -21.03 -13.19 3.48
C PRO A 429 -19.88 -12.60 4.30
N TYR A 430 -18.64 -12.62 3.78
CA TYR A 430 -17.47 -12.06 4.46
C TYR A 430 -17.59 -10.55 4.66
N VAL A 431 -18.29 -9.85 3.76
CA VAL A 431 -18.38 -8.37 3.78
C VAL A 431 -19.80 -7.84 4.02
N ARG A 432 -20.81 -8.72 4.13
CA ARG A 432 -22.24 -8.32 4.17
C ARG A 432 -22.62 -7.43 5.34
N PHE A 433 -22.06 -7.69 6.50
CA PHE A 433 -22.35 -6.93 7.73
C PHE A 433 -21.08 -6.41 8.40
N TYR A 434 -20.02 -6.24 7.61
CA TYR A 434 -18.70 -5.83 8.10
C TYR A 434 -18.47 -4.35 7.79
N TRP A 435 -18.57 -3.53 8.84
CA TRP A 435 -18.51 -2.06 8.74
C TRP A 435 -17.28 -1.44 9.43
N SER A 436 -16.60 -2.19 10.29
CA SER A 436 -15.54 -1.65 11.17
C SER A 436 -14.31 -1.14 10.43
N GLY A 437 -14.07 -1.51 9.17
CA GLY A 437 -13.03 -0.90 8.34
C GLY A 437 -13.18 0.63 8.22
N SER A 438 -14.42 1.13 8.17
CA SER A 438 -14.68 2.59 8.16
C SER A 438 -14.27 3.29 9.45
N LEU A 439 -14.37 2.59 10.60
CA LEU A 439 -13.96 3.12 11.90
C LEU A 439 -12.43 3.17 12.00
N GLU A 440 -11.74 2.11 11.58
CA GLU A 440 -10.28 2.10 11.56
C GLU A 440 -9.70 3.16 10.62
N LEU A 441 -10.32 3.39 9.46
CA LEU A 441 -9.96 4.52 8.59
C LEU A 441 -9.98 5.85 9.36
N CYS A 442 -11.04 6.08 10.14
CA CYS A 442 -11.16 7.29 10.96
C CYS A 442 -10.08 7.34 12.06
N VAL A 443 -9.72 6.20 12.65
CA VAL A 443 -8.61 6.13 13.61
C VAL A 443 -7.27 6.45 12.95
N MET A 444 -7.01 5.95 11.75
CA MET A 444 -5.81 6.31 10.99
C MET A 444 -5.75 7.82 10.69
N MET A 445 -6.89 8.43 10.32
CA MET A 445 -6.99 9.88 10.10
C MET A 445 -6.80 10.68 11.40
N LEU A 446 -7.32 10.20 12.52
CA LEU A 446 -7.10 10.78 13.85
C LEU A 446 -5.62 10.73 14.23
N GLU A 447 -4.98 9.57 14.06
CA GLU A 447 -3.55 9.41 14.32
C GLU A 447 -2.74 10.32 13.39
N TYR A 448 -3.03 10.34 12.08
CA TYR A 448 -2.41 11.28 11.15
C TYR A 448 -2.53 12.74 11.62
N ALA A 449 -3.72 13.17 12.06
CA ALA A 449 -3.93 14.52 12.57
C ALA A 449 -3.12 14.80 13.86
N LYS A 450 -3.02 13.83 14.78
CA LYS A 450 -2.19 13.96 15.99
C LYS A 450 -0.70 14.05 15.67
N TYR A 451 -0.22 13.27 14.70
CA TYR A 451 1.16 13.28 14.23
C TYR A 451 1.49 14.55 13.43
N HIS A 452 0.73 14.85 12.38
CA HIS A 452 1.08 15.88 11.39
C HIS A 452 0.53 17.27 11.72
N ARG A 453 -0.60 17.35 12.44
CA ARG A 453 -1.31 18.59 12.82
C ARG A 453 -1.65 19.51 11.64
N ASP A 454 -2.09 18.94 10.52
CA ASP A 454 -2.60 19.71 9.38
C ASP A 454 -4.08 20.11 9.60
N PRO A 455 -4.38 21.41 9.80
CA PRO A 455 -5.75 21.88 9.98
C PRO A 455 -6.63 21.67 8.75
N GLN A 456 -6.06 21.74 7.54
CA GLN A 456 -6.81 21.55 6.30
C GLN A 456 -7.27 20.09 6.19
N PHE A 457 -6.37 19.14 6.44
CA PHE A 457 -6.74 17.72 6.51
C PHE A 457 -7.85 17.45 7.54
N ILE A 458 -7.76 18.06 8.72
CA ILE A 458 -8.76 17.89 9.78
C ILE A 458 -10.14 18.35 9.29
N GLN A 459 -10.22 19.55 8.71
CA GLN A 459 -11.48 20.18 8.31
C GLN A 459 -12.08 19.60 7.02
N GLU A 460 -11.25 19.27 6.04
CA GLU A 460 -11.70 18.86 4.70
C GLU A 460 -11.77 17.34 4.54
N THR A 461 -11.10 16.57 5.38
CA THR A 461 -11.00 15.11 5.25
C THR A 461 -11.49 14.38 6.50
N LEU A 462 -10.80 14.52 7.63
CA LEU A 462 -11.10 13.75 8.85
C LEU A 462 -12.51 14.03 9.37
N LEU A 463 -12.86 15.29 9.63
CA LEU A 463 -14.15 15.63 10.25
C LEU A 463 -15.34 15.25 9.35
N PRO A 464 -15.38 15.57 8.04
CA PRO A 464 -16.47 15.16 7.17
C PRO A 464 -16.68 13.65 7.08
N ILE A 465 -15.59 12.88 7.04
CA ILE A 465 -15.65 11.42 6.96
C ILE A 465 -16.09 10.84 8.31
N ALA A 466 -15.41 11.19 9.40
CA ALA A 466 -15.67 10.62 10.71
C ALA A 466 -17.09 10.97 11.22
N THR A 467 -17.58 12.18 10.99
CA THR A 467 -18.97 12.55 11.31
C THR A 467 -19.96 11.67 10.55
N ALA A 468 -19.73 11.42 9.25
CA ALA A 468 -20.62 10.59 8.45
C ALA A 468 -20.58 9.10 8.86
N VAL A 469 -19.39 8.59 9.20
CA VAL A 469 -19.22 7.21 9.70
C VAL A 469 -19.89 7.02 11.05
N LEU A 470 -19.68 7.93 12.01
CA LEU A 470 -20.36 7.86 13.31
C LEU A 470 -21.88 7.98 13.18
N GLU A 471 -22.36 8.81 12.25
CA GLU A 471 -23.78 8.91 11.92
C GLU A 471 -24.37 7.62 11.37
N PHE A 472 -23.62 6.87 10.57
CA PHE A 472 -24.06 5.57 10.09
C PHE A 472 -24.37 4.65 11.27
N TYR A 473 -23.43 4.45 12.22
CA TYR A 473 -23.68 3.59 13.39
C TYR A 473 -24.81 4.09 14.28
N GLU A 474 -24.92 5.42 14.45
CA GLU A 474 -26.02 6.01 15.20
C GLU A 474 -27.38 5.73 14.56
N ARG A 475 -27.52 5.72 13.23
CA ARG A 475 -28.83 5.60 12.59
C ARG A 475 -29.18 4.21 12.11
N HIS A 476 -28.16 3.39 11.83
CA HIS A 476 -28.33 2.08 11.19
C HIS A 476 -28.90 1.03 12.15
N TYR A 477 -28.58 1.15 13.44
CA TYR A 477 -28.92 0.14 14.44
C TYR A 477 -30.05 0.60 15.39
N PRO A 478 -30.96 -0.32 15.76
CA PRO A 478 -31.98 -0.05 16.77
C PRO A 478 -31.35 0.10 18.17
N ARG A 479 -32.14 0.64 19.11
CA ARG A 479 -31.78 0.64 20.53
C ARG A 479 -32.52 -0.48 21.27
N ASP A 480 -31.90 -1.01 22.31
CA ASP A 480 -32.54 -1.94 23.26
C ASP A 480 -33.41 -1.19 24.29
N ASP A 481 -34.04 -1.94 25.19
CA ASP A 481 -34.92 -1.40 26.25
C ASP A 481 -34.16 -0.53 27.27
N ALA A 482 -32.82 -0.65 27.34
CA ALA A 482 -31.95 0.19 28.16
C ALA A 482 -31.45 1.44 27.42
N GLY A 483 -31.91 1.66 26.17
CA GLY A 483 -31.52 2.76 25.31
C GLY A 483 -30.14 2.59 24.66
N LYS A 484 -29.53 1.40 24.76
CA LYS A 484 -28.22 1.12 24.17
C LYS A 484 -28.36 0.69 22.72
N ILE A 485 -27.39 1.04 21.88
CA ILE A 485 -27.35 0.56 20.49
C ILE A 485 -27.19 -0.96 20.52
N ARG A 486 -28.03 -1.65 19.75
CA ARG A 486 -27.94 -3.09 19.51
C ARG A 486 -27.37 -3.32 18.11
N PHE A 487 -26.09 -3.66 18.03
CA PHE A 487 -25.42 -3.97 16.77
C PHE A 487 -25.79 -5.38 16.30
N ALA A 488 -26.94 -5.51 15.62
CA ALA A 488 -27.37 -6.75 14.98
C ALA A 488 -28.40 -6.48 13.85
N PRO A 489 -28.30 -7.18 12.70
CA PRO A 489 -27.23 -8.10 12.32
C PRO A 489 -25.90 -7.36 12.12
N ALA A 490 -24.80 -8.00 12.52
CA ALA A 490 -23.45 -7.49 12.37
C ALA A 490 -22.51 -8.67 12.09
N ALA A 491 -21.33 -8.36 11.57
CA ALA A 491 -20.19 -9.27 11.53
C ALA A 491 -19.09 -8.74 12.46
N SER A 492 -18.28 -9.65 13.01
CA SER A 492 -17.05 -9.31 13.71
C SER A 492 -15.88 -9.60 12.77
N LEU A 493 -15.57 -8.60 11.93
CA LEU A 493 -14.69 -8.73 10.78
C LEU A 493 -15.16 -9.82 9.80
N GLU A 494 -14.25 -10.38 9.02
CA GLU A 494 -14.52 -11.51 8.12
C GLU A 494 -14.58 -12.87 8.84
N THR A 495 -14.25 -12.91 10.14
CA THR A 495 -14.13 -14.14 10.92
C THR A 495 -15.48 -14.66 11.42
N TRP A 496 -16.37 -13.79 11.89
CA TRP A 496 -17.70 -14.17 12.38
C TRP A 496 -18.76 -13.35 11.66
N HIS A 497 -19.55 -13.99 10.79
CA HIS A 497 -20.49 -13.33 9.87
C HIS A 497 -21.84 -13.00 10.53
N HIS A 498 -22.18 -13.68 11.62
CA HIS A 498 -23.43 -13.46 12.36
C HIS A 498 -23.15 -13.29 13.85
N VAL A 499 -23.15 -12.04 14.28
CA VAL A 499 -22.94 -11.67 15.69
C VAL A 499 -23.90 -10.59 16.16
N GLU A 500 -24.01 -10.45 17.48
CA GLU A 500 -24.65 -9.31 18.16
C GLU A 500 -23.61 -8.61 19.02
N ASN A 501 -23.56 -7.28 18.95
CA ASN A 501 -22.65 -6.43 19.72
C ASN A 501 -21.18 -6.86 19.56
N PRO A 502 -20.63 -6.82 18.32
CA PRO A 502 -19.23 -7.12 18.06
C PRO A 502 -18.28 -6.12 18.72
N LEU A 503 -17.15 -6.63 19.22
CA LEU A 503 -16.15 -5.83 19.90
C LEU A 503 -15.51 -4.75 19.00
N PRO A 504 -15.12 -5.03 17.72
CA PRO A 504 -14.51 -4.01 16.87
C PRO A 504 -15.38 -2.76 16.67
N GLU A 505 -16.69 -2.91 16.51
CA GLU A 505 -17.63 -1.81 16.30
C GLU A 505 -17.80 -0.99 17.59
N ILE A 506 -17.97 -1.66 18.73
CA ILE A 506 -18.14 -0.99 20.04
C ILE A 506 -16.90 -0.17 20.38
N VAL A 507 -15.72 -0.77 20.27
CA VAL A 507 -14.46 -0.10 20.63
C VAL A 507 -14.07 0.92 19.55
N GLY A 508 -14.34 0.66 18.27
CA GLY A 508 -14.06 1.58 17.18
C GLY A 508 -14.91 2.86 17.24
N VAL A 509 -16.23 2.76 17.45
CA VAL A 509 -17.11 3.94 17.60
C VAL A 509 -16.66 4.79 18.78
N ARG A 510 -16.35 4.14 19.92
CA ARG A 510 -15.81 4.82 21.10
C ARG A 510 -14.52 5.57 20.77
N THR A 511 -13.56 4.87 20.17
CA THR A 511 -12.22 5.40 19.88
C THR A 511 -12.28 6.61 18.95
N VAL A 512 -13.13 6.57 17.92
CA VAL A 512 -13.28 7.67 16.97
C VAL A 512 -13.98 8.87 17.63
N ALA A 513 -15.09 8.64 18.34
CA ALA A 513 -15.86 9.70 18.99
C ALA A 513 -15.07 10.41 20.10
N GLU A 514 -14.46 9.64 21.02
CA GLU A 514 -13.61 10.17 22.08
C GLU A 514 -12.35 10.84 21.51
N GLY A 515 -11.76 10.26 20.46
CA GLY A 515 -10.59 10.84 19.79
C GLY A 515 -10.86 12.20 19.13
N LEU A 516 -12.04 12.40 18.53
CA LEU A 516 -12.44 13.71 17.99
C LEU A 516 -12.69 14.74 19.10
N LEU A 517 -13.35 14.32 20.19
CA LEU A 517 -13.57 15.16 21.37
C LEU A 517 -12.24 15.62 21.98
N GLU A 518 -11.27 14.70 22.10
CA GLU A 518 -9.93 14.99 22.61
C GLU A 518 -9.13 15.90 21.67
N LEU A 519 -9.08 15.56 20.38
CA LEU A 519 -8.25 16.27 19.39
C LEU A 519 -8.69 17.72 19.20
N LEU A 520 -10.00 17.96 19.14
CA LEU A 520 -10.55 19.28 18.82
C LEU A 520 -10.97 20.07 20.06
N GLY A 521 -11.32 19.41 21.17
CA GLY A 521 -11.74 20.08 22.39
C GLY A 521 -12.80 21.16 22.14
N ASN A 522 -12.47 22.41 22.45
CA ASN A 522 -13.35 23.57 22.27
C ASN A 522 -13.51 24.02 20.81
N ASP A 523 -12.66 23.55 19.89
CA ASP A 523 -12.74 23.87 18.46
C ASP A 523 -13.78 23.00 17.74
N LEU A 524 -14.30 21.94 18.39
CA LEU A 524 -15.40 21.14 17.87
C LEU A 524 -16.74 21.86 18.09
N ASP A 525 -17.61 21.86 17.06
CA ASP A 525 -18.97 22.38 17.19
C ASP A 525 -19.70 21.74 18.39
N GLY A 526 -20.36 22.57 19.21
CA GLY A 526 -20.98 22.10 20.45
C GLY A 526 -22.09 21.07 20.25
N ASN A 527 -22.82 21.10 19.12
CA ASN A 527 -23.83 20.09 18.82
C ASN A 527 -23.17 18.76 18.41
N LEU A 528 -22.10 18.82 17.61
CA LEU A 528 -21.31 17.63 17.28
C LEU A 528 -20.67 17.02 18.53
N ALA A 529 -20.10 17.83 19.41
CA ALA A 529 -19.53 17.37 20.67
C ALA A 529 -20.57 16.66 21.55
N ALA A 530 -21.75 17.27 21.73
CA ALA A 530 -22.85 16.66 22.49
C ALA A 530 -23.34 15.35 21.86
N ARG A 531 -23.45 15.31 20.53
CA ARG A 531 -23.85 14.13 19.76
C ARG A 531 -22.84 12.98 19.91
N PHE A 532 -21.54 13.26 19.81
CA PHE A 532 -20.50 12.24 20.00
C PHE A 532 -20.46 11.72 21.44
N GLN A 533 -20.61 12.61 22.43
CA GLN A 533 -20.71 12.19 23.83
C GLN A 533 -21.93 11.30 24.08
N GLN A 534 -23.09 11.63 23.47
CA GLN A 534 -24.29 10.81 23.56
C GLN A 534 -24.07 9.46 22.88
N LEU A 535 -23.47 9.42 21.70
CA LEU A 535 -23.17 8.17 20.99
C LEU A 535 -22.30 7.24 21.84
N VAL A 536 -21.26 7.76 22.50
CA VAL A 536 -20.42 6.98 23.45
C VAL A 536 -21.25 6.44 24.61
N ASN A 537 -22.18 7.24 25.14
CA ASN A 537 -23.08 6.83 26.23
C ASN A 537 -24.09 5.78 25.78
N ASP A 538 -24.48 5.75 24.50
CA ASP A 538 -25.43 4.80 23.95
C ASP A 538 -24.77 3.45 23.60
N LEU A 539 -23.44 3.33 23.64
CA LEU A 539 -22.76 2.07 23.35
C LEU A 539 -23.09 0.98 24.40
N PRO A 540 -23.28 -0.28 23.96
CA PRO A 540 -23.33 -1.42 24.87
C PRO A 540 -21.95 -1.66 25.52
N PRO A 541 -21.87 -2.46 26.59
CA PRO A 541 -20.61 -2.82 27.23
C PRO A 541 -19.66 -3.54 26.26
N VAL A 542 -18.35 -3.38 26.47
CA VAL A 542 -17.34 -4.15 25.72
C VAL A 542 -17.50 -5.64 26.03
N PRO A 543 -17.64 -6.52 25.02
CA PRO A 543 -17.79 -7.96 25.24
C PRO A 543 -16.59 -8.56 25.98
N MET A 544 -16.87 -9.23 27.09
CA MET A 544 -15.83 -9.72 28.00
C MET A 544 -16.27 -11.02 28.66
N GLY A 545 -15.33 -11.97 28.75
CA GLY A 545 -15.45 -13.20 29.53
C GLY A 545 -14.65 -13.11 30.82
N GLU A 546 -14.99 -13.98 31.77
CA GLU A 546 -14.19 -14.18 32.98
C GLU A 546 -14.06 -15.68 33.26
N GLU A 547 -12.83 -16.13 33.49
CA GLU A 547 -12.54 -17.50 33.89
C GLU A 547 -11.39 -17.50 34.89
N ASN A 548 -11.51 -18.25 35.98
CA ASN A 548 -10.49 -18.32 37.04
C ASN A 548 -10.06 -16.93 37.56
N CYS A 549 -11.00 -16.01 37.73
CA CYS A 549 -10.78 -14.61 38.14
C CYS A 549 -9.92 -13.79 37.16
N ARG A 550 -9.71 -14.26 35.92
CA ARG A 550 -9.05 -13.50 34.86
C ARG A 550 -10.08 -13.08 33.81
N ARG A 551 -10.08 -11.79 33.49
CA ARG A 551 -10.93 -11.21 32.47
C ARG A 551 -10.22 -11.22 31.12
N PHE A 552 -10.95 -11.47 30.05
CA PHE A 552 -10.46 -11.46 28.68
C PHE A 552 -11.56 -11.01 27.72
N LEU A 553 -11.17 -10.48 26.58
CA LEU A 553 -12.11 -9.95 25.59
C LEU A 553 -12.70 -11.06 24.73
N LEU A 554 -13.93 -10.84 24.26
CA LEU A 554 -14.63 -11.74 23.33
C LEU A 554 -14.79 -11.03 21.98
N PRO A 555 -14.89 -11.76 20.85
CA PRO A 555 -15.09 -11.14 19.54
C PRO A 555 -16.44 -10.41 19.43
N ALA A 556 -17.46 -10.86 20.17
CA ALA A 556 -18.78 -10.23 20.27
C ALA A 556 -19.50 -10.65 21.56
N GLU A 557 -20.58 -9.97 21.92
CA GLU A 557 -21.45 -10.40 23.04
C GLU A 557 -22.10 -11.75 22.76
N LYS A 558 -22.60 -11.93 21.53
CA LYS A 558 -23.16 -13.21 21.05
C LYS A 558 -22.59 -13.53 19.69
N VAL A 559 -22.04 -14.73 19.56
CA VAL A 559 -21.62 -15.32 18.28
C VAL A 559 -22.62 -16.42 17.92
N MET A 560 -23.31 -16.25 16.79
CA MET A 560 -24.34 -17.20 16.33
C MET A 560 -23.77 -18.26 15.38
N ASP A 561 -22.63 -17.98 14.76
CA ASP A 561 -21.90 -18.94 13.94
C ASP A 561 -21.32 -20.07 14.80
N THR A 562 -21.22 -21.26 14.21
CA THR A 562 -20.68 -22.45 14.91
C THR A 562 -19.16 -22.58 14.78
N HIS A 563 -18.56 -21.93 13.78
CA HIS A 563 -17.13 -21.97 13.47
C HIS A 563 -16.72 -20.65 12.81
N PRO A 564 -15.46 -20.20 12.97
CA PRO A 564 -14.96 -19.00 12.30
C PRO A 564 -14.77 -19.26 10.80
N ALA A 565 -15.05 -18.24 9.98
CA ALA A 565 -14.93 -18.27 8.53
C ALA A 565 -13.58 -17.77 8.00
N ASN A 566 -12.84 -17.00 8.82
CA ASN A 566 -11.51 -16.47 8.49
C ASN A 566 -10.55 -16.62 9.67
N THR A 567 -9.32 -16.12 9.54
CA THR A 567 -8.21 -16.30 10.47
C THR A 567 -7.76 -14.99 11.15
N GLU A 568 -8.70 -14.08 11.41
CA GLU A 568 -8.43 -12.89 12.23
C GLU A 568 -8.70 -13.20 13.72
N ASN A 569 -8.20 -12.33 14.61
CA ASN A 569 -8.51 -12.36 16.04
C ASN A 569 -9.28 -11.06 16.42
N PRO A 570 -10.60 -10.97 16.18
CA PRO A 570 -11.35 -9.74 16.39
C PRO A 570 -11.29 -9.20 17.82
N GLU A 571 -11.15 -10.07 18.82
CA GLU A 571 -11.03 -9.70 20.22
C GLU A 571 -9.77 -8.86 20.52
N LEU A 572 -8.75 -8.92 19.66
CA LEU A 572 -7.52 -8.13 19.79
C LEU A 572 -7.60 -6.77 19.08
N TYR A 573 -8.72 -6.42 18.44
CA TYR A 573 -8.90 -5.10 17.85
C TYR A 573 -8.94 -3.99 18.90
N ALA A 574 -9.23 -4.32 20.16
CA ALA A 574 -9.11 -3.41 21.30
C ALA A 574 -7.67 -3.21 21.82
N VAL A 575 -6.69 -3.91 21.25
CA VAL A 575 -5.25 -3.69 21.45
C VAL A 575 -4.69 -2.90 20.27
N PHE A 576 -4.96 -3.37 19.07
CA PHE A 576 -4.68 -2.68 17.82
C PHE A 576 -5.70 -3.15 16.78
N PRO A 577 -6.39 -2.23 16.07
CA PRO A 577 -6.05 -0.81 15.88
C PRO A 577 -6.72 0.16 16.86
N TYR A 578 -7.60 -0.29 17.76
CA TYR A 578 -8.32 0.56 18.70
C TYR A 578 -7.70 0.45 20.10
N PRO A 579 -6.71 1.29 20.48
CA PRO A 579 -5.85 1.03 21.64
C PRO A 579 -6.56 1.34 22.97
N LEU A 580 -7.50 0.48 23.37
CA LEU A 580 -8.14 0.54 24.68
C LEU A 580 -7.31 -0.19 25.74
N TYR A 581 -6.59 -1.24 25.33
CA TYR A 581 -5.69 -2.04 26.17
C TYR A 581 -4.30 -2.08 25.54
N GLY A 582 -3.25 -1.90 26.35
CA GLY A 582 -1.87 -1.82 25.84
C GLY A 582 -0.95 -1.11 26.82
N ILE A 583 0.32 -0.94 26.45
CA ILE A 583 1.27 -0.15 27.23
C ILE A 583 0.72 1.28 27.42
N GLY A 584 0.79 1.77 28.65
CA GLY A 584 0.25 3.08 29.03
C GLY A 584 -1.25 3.11 29.32
N LYS A 585 -1.98 2.01 29.10
CA LYS A 585 -3.43 1.91 29.33
C LYS A 585 -3.76 1.15 30.62
N PRO A 586 -4.90 1.44 31.27
CA PRO A 586 -5.37 0.64 32.40
C PRO A 586 -5.74 -0.79 31.98
N ASN A 587 -5.74 -1.72 32.94
CA ASN A 587 -6.13 -3.13 32.73
C ASN A 587 -5.32 -3.86 31.63
N LEU A 588 -4.02 -3.57 31.50
CA LEU A 588 -3.12 -4.27 30.56
C LEU A 588 -3.18 -5.80 30.69
N ASP A 589 -3.45 -6.32 31.89
CA ASP A 589 -3.63 -7.74 32.16
C ASP A 589 -4.75 -8.38 31.32
N VAL A 590 -5.83 -7.64 31.02
CA VAL A 590 -6.93 -8.11 30.15
C VAL A 590 -6.45 -8.29 28.72
N GLY A 591 -5.68 -7.34 28.18
CA GLY A 591 -5.10 -7.44 26.84
C GLY A 591 -4.10 -8.61 26.73
N LEU A 592 -3.24 -8.78 27.75
CA LEU A 592 -2.30 -9.89 27.84
C LEU A 592 -3.00 -11.25 27.92
N GLU A 593 -4.05 -11.38 28.73
CA GLU A 593 -4.82 -12.61 28.84
C GLU A 593 -5.57 -12.93 27.54
N THR A 594 -6.17 -11.92 26.90
CA THR A 594 -6.82 -12.06 25.59
C THR A 594 -5.83 -12.57 24.54
N TYR A 595 -4.63 -11.97 24.48
CA TYR A 595 -3.59 -12.40 23.54
C TYR A 595 -3.15 -13.85 23.76
N ARG A 596 -3.07 -14.32 25.02
CA ARG A 596 -2.74 -15.74 25.29
C ARG A 596 -3.81 -16.70 24.79
N ARG A 597 -5.08 -16.29 24.88
CA ARG A 597 -6.28 -17.08 24.57
C ARG A 597 -6.66 -17.09 23.09
N ARG A 598 -6.21 -16.08 22.33
CA ARG A 598 -6.53 -15.92 20.91
C ARG A 598 -6.39 -17.24 20.12
N GLN A 599 -7.30 -17.43 19.16
CA GLN A 599 -7.38 -18.67 18.40
C GLN A 599 -6.26 -18.79 17.37
N VAL A 600 -6.00 -17.72 16.62
CA VAL A 600 -5.00 -17.70 15.55
C VAL A 600 -3.69 -17.16 16.10
N LYS A 601 -2.59 -17.90 15.90
CA LYS A 601 -1.25 -17.57 16.40
C LYS A 601 -0.22 -17.62 15.27
N ASP A 602 -0.22 -16.62 14.41
CA ASP A 602 0.67 -16.53 13.24
C ASP A 602 0.84 -15.04 12.83
N SER A 603 1.97 -14.69 12.23
CA SER A 603 2.32 -13.31 11.84
C SER A 603 2.50 -13.12 10.34
N ARG A 604 2.41 -14.17 9.52
CA ARG A 604 2.62 -14.07 8.07
C ARG A 604 1.47 -13.34 7.37
N GLY A 605 1.79 -12.63 6.29
CA GLY A 605 0.83 -11.89 5.47
C GLY A 605 0.20 -10.73 6.25
N TRP A 606 -1.11 -10.55 6.12
CA TRP A 606 -1.86 -9.47 6.76
C TRP A 606 -2.13 -9.63 8.26
N ARG A 607 -1.72 -10.74 8.89
CA ARG A 607 -2.03 -11.02 10.31
C ARG A 607 -1.29 -10.07 11.25
N GLN A 608 -1.98 -9.61 12.30
CA GLN A 608 -1.52 -8.49 13.14
C GLN A 608 -0.87 -8.93 14.47
N ASP A 609 -0.66 -10.23 14.68
CA ASP A 609 -0.13 -10.79 15.93
C ASP A 609 1.18 -10.17 16.41
N ALA A 610 2.08 -9.83 15.47
CA ALA A 610 3.36 -9.17 15.76
C ALA A 610 3.15 -7.76 16.32
N VAL A 611 2.23 -7.00 15.72
CA VAL A 611 1.89 -5.63 16.13
C VAL A 611 1.23 -5.65 17.50
N GLN A 612 0.28 -6.57 17.70
CA GLN A 612 -0.45 -6.72 18.96
C GLN A 612 0.48 -7.19 20.10
N ALA A 613 1.44 -8.08 19.82
CA ALA A 613 2.48 -8.46 20.79
C ALA A 613 3.31 -7.24 21.22
N ALA A 614 3.75 -6.43 20.27
CA ALA A 614 4.51 -5.21 20.55
C ALA A 614 3.70 -4.21 21.38
N CYS A 615 2.44 -3.94 21.03
CA CYS A 615 1.53 -3.05 21.77
C CYS A 615 1.29 -3.51 23.23
N LEU A 616 1.44 -4.81 23.52
CA LEU A 616 1.27 -5.39 24.86
C LEU A 616 2.58 -5.51 25.65
N GLY A 617 3.74 -5.15 25.07
CA GLY A 617 5.04 -5.31 25.72
C GLY A 617 5.56 -6.76 25.73
N LEU A 618 5.05 -7.63 24.86
CA LEU A 618 5.48 -9.03 24.74
C LEU A 618 6.75 -9.13 23.89
N THR A 619 7.87 -8.63 24.42
CA THR A 619 9.17 -8.48 23.74
C THR A 619 9.62 -9.73 22.97
N ASP A 620 9.63 -10.90 23.61
CA ASP A 620 10.11 -12.13 22.98
C ASP A 620 9.25 -12.56 21.80
N GLN A 621 7.93 -12.47 21.94
CA GLN A 621 6.99 -12.86 20.89
C GLN A 621 7.02 -11.87 19.72
N ALA A 622 7.09 -10.57 20.01
CA ALA A 622 7.20 -9.54 18.98
C ALA A 622 8.51 -9.69 18.20
N ARG A 623 9.64 -9.93 18.89
CA ARG A 623 10.93 -10.23 18.28
C ARG A 623 10.84 -11.46 17.37
N GLU A 624 10.31 -12.57 17.86
CA GLU A 624 10.19 -13.81 17.10
C GLU A 624 9.46 -13.57 15.77
N TYR A 625 8.30 -12.92 15.81
CA TYR A 625 7.50 -12.67 14.62
C TYR A 625 8.12 -11.65 13.66
N VAL A 626 8.75 -10.59 14.16
CA VAL A 626 9.44 -9.61 13.30
C VAL A 626 10.63 -10.25 12.59
N VAL A 627 11.43 -11.06 13.29
CA VAL A 627 12.54 -11.80 12.69
C VAL A 627 12.02 -12.81 11.68
N GLN A 628 10.98 -13.57 12.03
CA GLN A 628 10.36 -14.57 11.14
C GLN A 628 9.91 -13.92 9.83
N ASN A 629 9.11 -12.86 9.90
CA ASN A 629 8.56 -12.20 8.72
C ASN A 629 9.67 -11.61 7.83
N PHE A 630 10.64 -10.88 8.39
CA PHE A 630 11.75 -10.34 7.59
C PHE A 630 12.76 -11.41 7.10
N SER A 631 12.67 -12.64 7.60
CA SER A 631 13.45 -13.78 7.11
C SER A 631 12.75 -14.57 5.99
N ASP A 632 11.45 -14.33 5.75
CA ASP A 632 10.62 -15.08 4.79
C ASP A 632 10.84 -14.60 3.34
N VAL A 633 12.10 -14.61 2.91
CA VAL A 633 12.55 -14.20 1.59
C VAL A 633 12.51 -15.39 0.62
N SER A 634 12.01 -15.17 -0.61
CA SER A 634 12.07 -16.18 -1.66
C SER A 634 13.42 -16.14 -2.39
N PRO A 635 14.06 -17.30 -2.63
CA PRO A 635 15.28 -17.37 -3.43
C PRO A 635 15.06 -17.13 -4.93
N ASP A 636 13.80 -17.12 -5.39
CA ASP A 636 13.47 -16.91 -6.81
C ASP A 636 13.56 -15.45 -7.23
N TYR A 637 13.47 -14.52 -6.28
CA TYR A 637 13.48 -13.08 -6.54
C TYR A 637 14.86 -12.48 -6.27
N ALA A 638 15.34 -11.65 -7.20
CA ALA A 638 16.59 -10.92 -7.00
C ALA A 638 16.46 -9.83 -5.92
N PHE A 639 15.28 -9.24 -5.77
CA PHE A 639 14.99 -8.25 -4.74
C PHE A 639 14.36 -8.93 -3.50
N PRO A 640 15.03 -8.95 -2.33
CA PRO A 640 14.61 -9.79 -1.20
C PRO A 640 13.22 -9.46 -0.62
N ALA A 641 12.78 -8.20 -0.71
CA ALA A 641 11.48 -7.77 -0.19
C ALA A 641 10.34 -7.91 -1.22
N PHE A 642 10.54 -8.64 -2.31
CA PHE A 642 9.42 -9.17 -3.09
C PHE A 642 8.78 -10.34 -2.33
N TRP A 643 8.12 -10.03 -1.22
CA TRP A 643 7.54 -11.00 -0.29
C TRP A 643 6.45 -11.85 -0.95
N GLY A 644 6.32 -13.09 -0.46
CA GLY A 644 5.21 -13.97 -0.79
C GLY A 644 5.37 -14.77 -2.10
N PRO A 645 4.27 -15.21 -2.70
CA PRO A 645 2.88 -14.88 -2.30
C PRO A 645 2.49 -15.61 -1.01
N ASN A 646 1.88 -14.91 -0.05
CA ASN A 646 1.24 -15.52 1.12
C ASN A 646 -0.25 -15.73 0.83
N PHE A 647 -1.10 -14.95 1.50
CA PHE A 647 -2.50 -14.82 1.15
C PHE A 647 -2.66 -14.01 -0.11
N ASP A 648 -1.71 -13.13 -0.45
CA ASP A 648 -1.83 -12.10 -1.48
C ASP A 648 -1.05 -12.39 -2.79
N TRP A 649 -0.54 -11.37 -3.48
CA TRP A 649 0.24 -11.47 -4.72
C TRP A 649 1.56 -10.73 -4.59
N VAL A 650 2.56 -11.02 -5.41
CA VAL A 650 3.94 -10.55 -5.22
C VAL A 650 4.20 -9.19 -5.89
N PRO A 651 4.89 -8.25 -5.21
CA PRO A 651 5.22 -8.25 -3.78
C PRO A 651 3.98 -8.12 -2.89
N ASP A 652 3.89 -9.01 -1.90
CA ASP A 652 2.88 -8.93 -0.84
C ASP A 652 3.26 -7.78 0.10
N GLN A 653 2.55 -6.65 -0.01
CA GLN A 653 2.85 -5.46 0.79
C GLN A 653 2.43 -5.62 2.24
N ASP A 654 1.48 -6.51 2.55
CA ASP A 654 0.96 -6.65 3.90
C ASP A 654 2.03 -7.25 4.81
N HIS A 655 2.68 -8.32 4.32
CA HIS A 655 3.69 -9.07 5.06
C HIS A 655 4.83 -8.17 5.62
N GLY A 656 5.46 -7.41 4.73
CA GLY A 656 6.60 -6.55 5.11
C GLY A 656 6.16 -5.34 5.95
N ASN A 657 4.98 -4.78 5.70
CA ASN A 657 4.50 -3.61 6.43
C ASN A 657 3.98 -3.95 7.83
N VAL A 658 3.39 -5.14 8.04
CA VAL A 658 3.07 -5.66 9.38
C VAL A 658 4.34 -5.77 10.23
N ALA A 659 5.41 -6.35 9.67
CA ALA A 659 6.68 -6.49 10.37
C ALA A 659 7.32 -5.12 10.66
N SER A 660 7.23 -4.18 9.72
CA SER A 660 7.71 -2.80 9.89
C SER A 660 6.96 -2.07 10.99
N LEU A 661 5.63 -2.19 11.04
CA LEU A 661 4.80 -1.60 12.09
C LEU A 661 5.11 -2.22 13.46
N ALA A 662 5.23 -3.55 13.54
CA ALA A 662 5.56 -4.24 14.78
C ALA A 662 6.94 -3.79 15.31
N LEU A 663 7.96 -3.70 14.44
CA LEU A 663 9.29 -3.20 14.79
C LEU A 663 9.23 -1.76 15.35
N GLN A 664 8.47 -0.87 14.71
CA GLN A 664 8.26 0.48 15.22
C GLN A 664 7.56 0.47 16.58
N LYS A 665 6.51 -0.34 16.76
CA LYS A 665 5.80 -0.46 18.04
C LYS A 665 6.65 -1.11 19.14
N MET A 666 7.66 -1.92 18.81
CA MET A 666 8.63 -2.40 19.78
C MET A 666 9.54 -1.27 20.31
N LEU A 667 9.83 -0.28 19.46
CA LEU A 667 10.70 0.87 19.78
C LEU A 667 9.96 2.05 20.40
N ILE A 668 8.81 2.43 19.85
CA ILE A 668 8.09 3.64 20.23
C ILE A 668 6.58 3.40 20.20
N GLN A 669 5.93 3.78 21.29
CA GLN A 669 4.48 3.83 21.42
C GLN A 669 4.08 5.16 22.05
N GLN A 670 2.82 5.54 21.90
CA GLN A 670 2.33 6.82 22.43
C GLN A 670 0.94 6.67 22.99
N ASP A 671 0.69 7.33 24.11
CA ASP A 671 -0.65 7.55 24.63
C ASP A 671 -0.74 8.97 25.20
N GLN A 672 -1.74 9.72 24.75
CA GLN A 672 -1.88 11.15 25.05
C GLN A 672 -0.54 11.88 24.79
N GLU A 673 -0.02 12.61 25.78
CA GLU A 673 1.26 13.31 25.65
C GLU A 673 2.49 12.39 25.80
N LYS A 674 2.33 11.22 26.43
CA LYS A 674 3.43 10.32 26.83
C LYS A 674 3.99 9.51 25.67
N ILE A 675 5.31 9.49 25.55
CA ILE A 675 6.07 8.73 24.55
C ILE A 675 6.77 7.57 25.25
N TYR A 676 6.30 6.35 25.05
CA TYR A 676 6.91 5.14 25.61
C TYR A 676 8.01 4.65 24.68
N LEU A 677 9.25 4.70 25.16
CA LEU A 677 10.45 4.30 24.43
C LEU A 677 10.91 2.91 24.90
N LEU A 678 11.30 2.06 23.95
CA LEU A 678 11.67 0.65 24.14
C LEU A 678 10.59 -0.21 24.84
N PRO A 679 9.28 -0.04 24.56
CA PRO A 679 8.21 -0.74 25.28
C PRO A 679 8.21 -2.26 25.09
N ALA A 680 8.74 -2.77 23.98
CA ALA A 680 8.89 -4.20 23.72
C ALA A 680 10.23 -4.50 23.01
N TRP A 681 11.30 -3.75 23.35
CA TRP A 681 12.60 -3.89 22.72
C TRP A 681 13.50 -4.90 23.46
N PRO A 682 14.11 -5.88 22.76
CA PRO A 682 15.07 -6.82 23.35
C PRO A 682 16.34 -6.09 23.84
N ARG A 683 16.81 -6.37 25.05
CA ARG A 683 17.99 -5.69 25.64
C ARG A 683 19.30 -6.00 24.93
N GLU A 684 19.37 -7.15 24.29
CA GLU A 684 20.51 -7.62 23.50
C GLU A 684 20.63 -6.95 22.12
N TRP A 685 19.54 -6.33 21.63
CA TRP A 685 19.54 -5.65 20.34
C TRP A 685 20.02 -4.21 20.48
N ASP A 686 21.15 -3.92 19.88
CA ASP A 686 21.55 -2.53 19.63
C ASP A 686 20.65 -1.93 18.56
N VAL A 687 20.37 -0.63 18.66
CA VAL A 687 19.62 0.10 17.65
C VAL A 687 20.14 1.52 17.48
N LYS A 688 20.09 2.03 16.26
CA LYS A 688 20.15 3.46 15.94
C LYS A 688 18.88 3.82 15.19
N PHE A 689 18.09 4.77 15.70
CA PHE A 689 16.79 5.07 15.14
C PHE A 689 16.50 6.56 15.10
N ARG A 690 15.59 6.93 14.20
CA ARG A 690 14.97 8.24 14.10
C ARG A 690 13.52 8.02 13.68
N LEU A 691 12.57 8.36 14.55
CA LEU A 691 11.14 8.17 14.35
C LEU A 691 10.35 9.41 14.80
N ARG A 692 9.08 9.46 14.42
CA ARG A 692 8.12 10.50 14.79
C ARG A 692 7.21 10.06 15.94
N ALA A 693 6.71 11.05 16.66
CA ALA A 693 5.62 10.97 17.62
C ALA A 693 4.68 12.18 17.41
N TYR A 694 3.54 12.23 18.11
CA TYR A 694 2.52 13.28 18.00
C TYR A 694 3.11 14.70 18.04
N GLY A 695 2.49 15.61 17.30
CA GLY A 695 2.93 17.01 17.14
C GLY A 695 4.23 17.13 16.35
N ASN A 696 4.44 16.23 15.39
CA ASN A 696 5.62 16.12 14.54
C ASN A 696 6.93 16.03 15.35
N THR A 697 6.86 15.42 16.53
CA THR A 697 8.01 15.30 17.43
C THR A 697 8.98 14.27 16.87
N VAL A 698 10.24 14.63 16.69
CA VAL A 698 11.31 13.69 16.31
C VAL A 698 11.87 13.08 17.58
N VAL A 699 11.97 11.76 17.61
CA VAL A 699 12.71 11.00 18.62
C VAL A 699 13.83 10.27 17.91
N GLU A 700 15.06 10.65 18.21
CA GLU A 700 16.28 10.10 17.63
C GLU A 700 17.16 9.59 18.76
N GLY A 701 17.70 8.39 18.63
CA GLY A 701 18.50 7.82 19.70
C GLY A 701 19.23 6.54 19.30
N SER A 702 20.03 6.07 20.25
CA SER A 702 20.80 4.84 20.10
C SER A 702 20.81 4.02 21.39
N VAL A 703 20.75 2.70 21.20
CA VAL A 703 20.91 1.70 22.24
C VAL A 703 22.15 0.90 21.91
N ALA A 704 23.05 0.75 22.87
CA ALA A 704 24.17 -0.19 22.77
C ALA A 704 24.38 -0.96 24.08
N ASN A 705 24.68 -2.26 23.96
CA ASN A 705 25.01 -3.13 25.10
C ASN A 705 23.95 -3.08 26.23
N GLY A 706 22.67 -3.08 25.85
CA GLY A 706 21.55 -3.05 26.79
C GLY A 706 21.34 -1.72 27.52
N LYS A 707 21.88 -0.61 26.98
CA LYS A 707 21.73 0.74 27.52
C LYS A 707 21.31 1.72 26.43
N LEU A 708 20.42 2.65 26.78
CA LEU A 708 20.16 3.83 25.97
C LEU A 708 21.34 4.80 26.13
N GLU A 709 22.11 5.00 25.05
CA GLU A 709 23.34 5.81 25.08
C GLU A 709 23.08 7.26 24.64
N GLU A 710 22.27 7.45 23.61
CA GLU A 710 21.91 8.76 23.07
C GLU A 710 20.39 8.88 22.93
N LEU A 711 19.85 10.04 23.28
CA LEU A 711 18.45 10.40 23.03
C LEU A 711 18.36 11.91 22.76
N ALA A 712 17.81 12.27 21.61
CA ALA A 712 17.47 13.63 21.22
C ALA A 712 15.99 13.69 20.86
N VAL A 713 15.28 14.64 21.45
CA VAL A 713 13.86 14.88 21.19
C VAL A 713 13.68 16.29 20.64
N THR A 714 13.04 16.41 19.47
CA THR A 714 12.78 17.71 18.82
C THR A 714 11.28 17.91 18.66
N PRO A 715 10.67 18.96 19.25
CA PRO A 715 11.31 19.98 20.09
C PRO A 715 11.69 19.44 21.49
N SER A 716 12.75 20.00 22.09
CA SER A 716 13.26 19.54 23.41
C SER A 716 12.25 19.66 24.55
N SER A 717 11.22 20.50 24.40
CA SER A 717 10.12 20.60 25.36
C SER A 717 9.33 19.30 25.55
N ARG A 718 9.42 18.36 24.58
CA ARG A 718 8.79 17.03 24.62
C ARG A 718 9.63 15.96 25.29
N GLU A 719 10.89 16.25 25.64
CA GLU A 719 11.79 15.28 26.28
C GLU A 719 11.22 14.77 27.62
N LYS A 720 10.59 15.67 28.39
CA LYS A 720 9.90 15.34 29.65
C LYS A 720 8.74 14.34 29.50
N ASP A 721 8.26 14.13 28.27
CA ASP A 721 7.15 13.23 27.98
C ASP A 721 7.63 11.81 27.62
N VAL A 722 8.94 11.63 27.42
CA VAL A 722 9.54 10.32 27.13
C VAL A 722 9.66 9.48 28.39
N ILE A 723 9.20 8.23 28.30
CA ILE A 723 9.28 7.22 29.34
C ILE A 723 10.12 6.07 28.81
N ASN A 724 11.30 5.86 29.39
CA ASN A 724 12.16 4.72 29.10
C ASN A 724 11.61 3.46 29.78
N MET A 725 11.00 2.54 29.02
CA MET A 725 10.30 1.38 29.58
C MET A 725 11.23 0.35 30.23
N TRP A 726 12.51 0.36 29.89
CA TRP A 726 13.52 -0.49 30.54
C TRP A 726 13.81 -0.15 31.99
N GLU A 727 13.41 1.02 32.47
CA GLU A 727 13.55 1.39 33.89
C GLU A 727 12.42 0.80 34.75
N TYR A 728 11.32 0.37 34.12
CA TYR A 728 10.10 -0.10 34.80
C TYR A 728 9.85 -1.60 34.62
N ASN A 729 10.41 -2.23 33.58
CA ASN A 729 10.44 -3.67 33.37
C ASN A 729 11.90 -4.17 33.45
N PRO A 730 12.43 -4.46 34.65
CA PRO A 730 13.81 -4.92 34.83
C PRO A 730 14.08 -6.25 34.14
#